data_AF-A0A7M7GT07-F1
#
_entry.id   AF-A0A7M7GT07-F1
#
_cell.length_a   1.000
_cell.length_b   1.000
_cell.length_c   1.000
_cell.angle_alpha   90.00
_cell.angle_beta   90.00
_cell.angle_gamma   90.00
#
_symmetry.space_group_name_H-M   'P 1'
#
loop_
_entity.id
_entity.type
_entity.pdbx_description
1 polymer ?
#
loop_
_entity_poly.entity_id
_entity_poly.type
_entity_poly.pdbx_seq_one_letter_code
_entity_poly.pdbx_strand_id
1 'polypeptide(L)'
;MIFLENQMGSSAIGTTLITVFTLLALVTVSRAALARTAFEKLTDYDYRGTTYYSVRNLSLYECQGWCREEAECQAAAFSFVVNPLAPMQDTLCQLQNETAATNPAAQPQRAANMYYMTKLQIRSENVCLRPWSFERVPNKMIRGLDNALIYTSTKEACLAACLNEHRFTCRSVEYNYVTLQCHLSDSDRRTTGQYVQFVDAQGVDYFENLCLKGKEACKSQRIFQMPRIGVADDKVAQYAGLHYYTDKELQVQSESACRLACDIENEFLCRSFLYRGAPQGSAYNCQLFHLDHWTLPDGPSTYLNAERPLIDNGERVGTYFENYCEKGTGPVADPPVVFETTEDPTINNLTRNDINCDKTGTCYDVSVDCKDTRIAVQVRTNKPFNGRIYALGRSETCNIDVINSDLFRLDLTMSGQDCNTQSVRDGFQTGIYSNTVVLQHHSVVMTKADKIYKVKCTYDMSSKNITFGMMPIRDPEMISITSAPEAPPPRIRILDSRSREVETVRIGDKLTFRIEIPEDTPYGIFARSCVAMAKDSKSTFQIIDDEGCPVDPSIFPSFTPDGNALQSVYEAFRFTESYGVIFQCNVKYCLGPCEPAVCEWGRESVESWGKRRRRSLANATEEKAEDMTLSQEILVLDFGDEKQSDFLKSDASIDFNEADKTVTIVEPCPTKASVLILGVTCALLVLIYISTIFCYYMKKWLSPRKMMP
;
A
#
# COMPACT_ATOMS: atom_id res chain seq x y z
N MET A 1 5.05 53.21 51.25
CA MET A 1 6.31 52.45 51.19
C MET A 1 6.06 51.09 51.79
N ILE A 2 5.89 50.08 50.93
CA ILE A 2 6.82 48.96 50.69
C ILE A 2 6.54 47.82 51.65
N PHE A 3 5.83 46.79 51.16
CA PHE A 3 6.11 45.35 51.32
C PHE A 3 4.86 44.56 50.92
N LEU A 4 4.63 44.38 49.61
CA LEU A 4 3.68 43.39 49.07
C LEU A 4 4.01 43.17 47.58
N GLU A 5 5.19 42.63 47.32
CA GLU A 5 5.58 42.19 45.97
C GLU A 5 6.65 41.09 46.11
N ASN A 6 6.22 39.85 46.35
CA ASN A 6 6.96 38.60 46.06
C ASN A 6 6.22 37.37 46.60
N GLN A 7 5.13 36.93 45.96
CA GLN A 7 4.64 35.55 46.14
C GLN A 7 3.69 35.03 45.03
N MET A 8 4.00 35.27 43.75
CA MET A 8 3.23 34.72 42.62
C MET A 8 4.06 33.90 41.61
N GLY A 9 5.30 33.52 41.92
CA GLY A 9 6.21 32.86 40.96
C GLY A 9 6.32 31.33 41.02
N SER A 10 5.81 30.65 42.05
CA SER A 10 6.17 29.22 42.28
C SER A 10 5.10 28.20 41.87
N SER A 11 3.85 28.62 41.67
CA SER A 11 2.73 27.69 41.33
C SER A 11 2.58 27.39 39.83
N ALA A 12 3.19 28.19 38.94
CA ALA A 12 3.05 28.02 37.49
C ALA A 12 4.08 27.04 36.88
N ILE A 13 5.17 26.75 37.60
CA ILE A 13 6.25 25.87 37.13
C ILE A 13 5.93 24.39 37.42
N GLY A 14 5.23 24.10 38.52
CA GLY A 14 4.85 22.72 38.87
C GLY A 14 3.75 22.13 37.97
N THR A 15 2.79 22.95 37.54
CA THR A 15 1.69 22.51 36.67
C THR A 15 2.13 22.30 35.22
N THR A 16 3.12 23.04 34.74
CA THR A 16 3.71 22.88 33.40
C THR A 16 4.63 21.66 33.31
N LEU A 17 5.34 21.29 34.37
CA LEU A 17 6.14 20.05 34.40
C LEU A 17 5.27 18.79 34.40
N ILE A 18 4.15 18.78 35.12
CA ILE A 18 3.27 17.60 35.20
C ILE A 18 2.55 17.36 33.87
N THR A 19 2.11 18.43 33.19
CA THR A 19 1.50 18.32 31.85
C THR A 19 2.50 17.86 30.79
N VAL A 20 3.75 18.33 30.86
CA VAL A 20 4.80 17.86 29.95
C VAL A 20 5.13 16.37 30.20
N PHE A 21 5.20 15.91 31.45
CA PHE A 21 5.45 14.50 31.78
C PHE A 21 4.28 13.57 31.39
N THR A 22 3.03 14.01 31.54
CA THR A 22 1.87 13.21 31.10
C THR A 22 1.72 13.20 29.59
N LEU A 23 2.05 14.30 28.89
CA LEU A 23 2.12 14.32 27.43
C LEU A 23 3.27 13.43 26.92
N LEU A 24 4.44 13.46 27.58
CA LEU A 24 5.55 12.56 27.26
C LEU A 24 5.16 11.09 27.49
N ALA A 25 4.47 10.78 28.60
CA ALA A 25 4.00 9.44 28.91
C ALA A 25 3.00 8.93 27.85
N LEU A 26 2.04 9.77 27.44
CA LEU A 26 1.08 9.48 26.36
C LEU A 26 1.77 9.30 24.99
N VAL A 27 2.82 10.09 24.71
CA VAL A 27 3.66 9.97 23.49
C VAL A 27 4.57 8.72 23.54
N THR A 28 4.99 8.27 24.72
CA THR A 28 5.78 7.03 24.86
C THR A 28 4.92 5.77 24.80
N VAL A 29 3.66 5.82 25.25
CA VAL A 29 2.73 4.69 25.14
C VAL A 29 2.19 4.54 23.70
N SER A 30 2.09 5.65 22.94
CA SER A 30 1.75 5.62 21.51
C SER A 30 2.91 5.23 20.58
N ARG A 31 4.13 5.05 21.12
CA ARG A 31 5.30 4.49 20.40
C ARG A 31 5.46 2.98 20.52
N ALA A 32 4.45 2.26 21.03
CA ALA A 32 4.38 0.82 20.80
C ALA A 32 4.11 0.60 19.31
N ALA A 33 5.16 0.31 18.54
CA ALA A 33 5.05 -0.02 17.12
C ALA A 33 3.96 -1.09 16.93
N LEU A 34 2.88 -0.71 16.23
CA LEU A 34 1.82 -1.63 15.82
C LEU A 34 2.49 -2.82 15.11
N ALA A 35 2.17 -4.04 15.53
CA ALA A 35 2.68 -5.23 14.87
C ALA A 35 2.19 -5.22 13.41
N ARG A 36 3.12 -5.44 12.47
CA ARG A 36 2.82 -5.52 11.04
C ARG A 36 2.74 -6.98 10.61
N THR A 37 1.75 -7.27 9.77
CA THR A 37 1.60 -8.59 9.15
C THR A 37 2.75 -8.84 8.16
N ALA A 38 3.47 -9.94 8.38
CA ALA A 38 4.54 -10.44 7.52
C ALA A 38 4.31 -11.93 7.23
N PHE A 39 5.14 -12.51 6.37
CA PHE A 39 5.13 -13.95 6.13
C PHE A 39 6.54 -14.51 6.15
N GLU A 40 6.70 -15.73 6.64
CA GLU A 40 7.84 -16.60 6.38
C GLU A 40 7.47 -17.63 5.32
N LYS A 41 8.38 -17.90 4.37
CA LYS A 41 8.17 -18.89 3.30
C LYS A 41 9.11 -20.08 3.47
N LEU A 42 8.61 -21.29 3.27
CA LEU A 42 9.38 -22.51 3.02
C LEU A 42 9.18 -22.97 1.57
N THR A 43 10.24 -23.48 0.96
CA THR A 43 10.21 -24.08 -0.39
C THR A 43 10.29 -25.60 -0.31
N ASP A 44 9.46 -26.27 -1.09
CA ASP A 44 9.36 -27.74 -1.22
C ASP A 44 9.05 -28.48 0.10
N TYR A 45 8.33 -27.79 0.98
CA TYR A 45 7.88 -28.29 2.26
C TYR A 45 6.44 -27.87 2.53
N ASP A 46 5.75 -28.67 3.33
CA ASP A 46 4.40 -28.42 3.83
C ASP A 46 4.34 -28.64 5.34
N TYR A 47 3.38 -28.02 6.01
CA TYR A 47 3.00 -28.37 7.38
C TYR A 47 1.55 -28.82 7.42
N ARG A 48 1.29 -29.78 8.31
CA ARG A 48 -0.08 -30.19 8.63
C ARG A 48 -0.84 -29.01 9.21
N GLY A 49 -2.07 -28.83 8.72
CA GLY A 49 -2.98 -27.80 9.16
C GLY A 49 -4.40 -28.11 8.73
N THR A 50 -5.33 -27.24 9.15
CA THR A 50 -6.75 -27.35 8.82
C THR A 50 -7.07 -26.41 7.67
N THR A 51 -7.20 -26.94 6.46
CA THR A 51 -7.58 -26.16 5.28
C THR A 51 -9.07 -25.90 5.30
N TYR A 52 -9.46 -24.62 5.38
CA TYR A 52 -10.88 -24.21 5.35
C TYR A 52 -11.30 -23.66 3.99
N TYR A 53 -10.33 -23.25 3.17
CA TYR A 53 -10.58 -22.67 1.86
C TYR A 53 -9.54 -23.14 0.85
N SER A 54 -9.98 -23.45 -0.37
CA SER A 54 -9.10 -23.89 -1.46
C SER A 54 -9.57 -23.34 -2.80
N VAL A 55 -8.63 -22.84 -3.60
CA VAL A 55 -8.92 -22.27 -4.92
C VAL A 55 -7.84 -22.64 -5.92
N ARG A 56 -8.22 -22.85 -7.17
CA ARG A 56 -7.30 -23.19 -8.27
C ARG A 56 -7.12 -22.01 -9.22
N ASN A 57 -6.04 -22.04 -10.00
CA ASN A 57 -5.74 -21.06 -11.04
C ASN A 57 -5.57 -19.62 -10.53
N LEU A 58 -4.96 -19.47 -9.36
CA LEU A 58 -4.52 -18.17 -8.83
C LEU A 58 -3.01 -18.03 -8.91
N SER A 59 -2.55 -16.79 -8.96
CA SER A 59 -1.14 -16.44 -8.79
C SER A 59 -0.70 -16.61 -7.33
N LEU A 60 0.62 -16.72 -7.15
CA LEU A 60 1.23 -16.75 -5.82
C LEU A 60 0.91 -15.49 -5.00
N TYR A 61 0.86 -14.33 -5.65
CA TYR A 61 0.55 -13.04 -5.02
C TYR A 61 -0.88 -12.96 -4.54
N GLU A 62 -1.85 -13.45 -5.31
CA GLU A 62 -3.25 -13.48 -4.88
C GLU A 62 -3.44 -14.47 -3.72
N CYS A 63 -2.83 -15.66 -3.78
CA CYS A 63 -2.89 -16.64 -2.70
C CYS A 63 -2.35 -16.07 -1.37
N GLN A 64 -1.20 -15.42 -1.42
CA GLN A 64 -0.60 -14.76 -0.27
C GLN A 64 -1.46 -13.56 0.19
N GLY A 65 -1.98 -12.77 -0.76
CA GLY A 65 -2.84 -11.61 -0.51
C GLY A 65 -4.10 -11.98 0.27
N TRP A 66 -4.81 -13.02 -0.17
CA TRP A 66 -6.00 -13.53 0.52
C TRP A 66 -5.67 -13.95 1.95
N CYS A 67 -4.56 -14.67 2.17
CA CYS A 67 -4.16 -15.01 3.53
C CYS A 67 -3.77 -13.79 4.39
N ARG A 68 -3.29 -12.69 3.77
CA ARG A 68 -2.94 -11.45 4.48
C ARG A 68 -4.19 -10.76 5.00
N GLU A 69 -5.21 -10.65 4.17
CA GLU A 69 -6.48 -9.96 4.42
C GLU A 69 -7.39 -10.76 5.36
N GLU A 70 -7.48 -12.07 5.16
CA GLU A 70 -8.31 -12.95 5.98
C GLU A 70 -7.78 -13.04 7.42
N ALA A 71 -8.63 -12.69 8.39
CA ALA A 71 -8.27 -12.69 9.81
C ALA A 71 -8.02 -14.12 10.34
N GLU A 72 -8.77 -15.09 9.84
CA GLU A 72 -8.66 -16.49 10.26
C GLU A 72 -7.48 -17.22 9.62
N CYS A 73 -6.87 -16.69 8.54
CA CYS A 73 -5.75 -17.36 7.88
C CYS A 73 -4.47 -17.27 8.71
N GLN A 74 -3.91 -18.42 9.08
CA GLN A 74 -2.62 -18.56 9.77
C GLN A 74 -1.50 -19.00 8.81
N ALA A 75 -1.83 -19.75 7.77
CA ALA A 75 -0.87 -20.15 6.75
C ALA A 75 -1.54 -20.38 5.39
N ALA A 76 -0.76 -20.27 4.32
CA ALA A 76 -1.18 -20.58 2.96
C ALA A 76 -0.21 -21.60 2.34
N ALA A 77 -0.75 -22.69 1.81
CA ALA A 77 -0.02 -23.66 1.01
C ALA A 77 -0.32 -23.41 -0.47
N PHE A 78 0.70 -23.03 -1.23
CA PHE A 78 0.62 -22.78 -2.67
C PHE A 78 1.37 -23.88 -3.42
N SER A 79 0.65 -24.72 -4.13
CA SER A 79 1.22 -25.76 -4.99
C SER A 79 1.09 -25.40 -6.46
N PHE A 80 2.11 -25.68 -7.26
CA PHE A 80 2.13 -25.42 -8.69
C PHE A 80 2.68 -26.66 -9.41
N VAL A 81 1.81 -27.42 -10.08
CA VAL A 81 2.22 -28.67 -10.74
C VAL A 81 2.26 -28.44 -12.23
N VAL A 82 3.35 -28.84 -12.89
CA VAL A 82 3.42 -28.81 -14.35
C VAL A 82 2.44 -29.84 -14.90
N ASN A 83 1.52 -29.40 -15.74
CA ASN A 83 0.65 -30.32 -16.45
C ASN A 83 1.48 -31.12 -17.46
N PRO A 84 1.54 -32.46 -17.39
CA PRO A 84 2.34 -33.24 -18.32
C PRO A 84 1.81 -33.18 -19.76
N LEU A 85 0.56 -32.74 -19.96
CA LEU A 85 -0.13 -32.69 -21.25
C LEU A 85 -0.23 -31.27 -21.84
N ALA A 86 0.13 -30.23 -21.07
CA ALA A 86 0.08 -28.83 -21.50
C ALA A 86 1.24 -28.03 -20.89
N PRO A 87 1.88 -27.09 -21.60
CA PRO A 87 2.99 -26.29 -21.09
C PRO A 87 2.52 -25.17 -20.14
N MET A 88 1.64 -25.50 -19.19
CA MET A 88 1.08 -24.59 -18.19
C MET A 88 1.20 -25.22 -16.80
N GLN A 89 1.50 -24.39 -15.79
CA GLN A 89 1.54 -24.80 -14.39
C GLN A 89 0.13 -24.67 -13.82
N ASP A 90 -0.47 -25.79 -13.40
CA ASP A 90 -1.73 -25.79 -12.68
C ASP A 90 -1.46 -25.37 -11.23
N THR A 91 -2.07 -24.27 -10.79
CA THR A 91 -1.88 -23.72 -9.44
C THR A 91 -3.04 -24.04 -8.52
N LEU A 92 -2.74 -24.30 -7.25
CA LEU A 92 -3.71 -24.52 -6.18
C LEU A 92 -3.23 -23.80 -4.92
N CYS A 93 -4.10 -22.94 -4.38
CA CYS A 93 -3.92 -22.26 -3.10
C CYS A 93 -4.84 -22.88 -2.06
N GLN A 94 -4.30 -23.16 -0.88
CA GLN A 94 -5.03 -23.67 0.28
C GLN A 94 -4.75 -22.79 1.49
N LEU A 95 -5.81 -22.18 2.04
CA LEU A 95 -5.72 -21.36 3.24
C LEU A 95 -6.02 -22.21 4.47
N GLN A 96 -5.14 -22.11 5.47
CA GLN A 96 -5.22 -22.86 6.71
C GLN A 96 -5.50 -21.93 7.88
N ASN A 97 -6.50 -22.26 8.70
CA ASN A 97 -6.84 -21.51 9.92
C ASN A 97 -6.07 -22.03 11.14
N GLU A 98 -5.56 -23.26 11.07
CA GLU A 98 -4.65 -23.86 12.03
C GLU A 98 -3.45 -24.46 11.30
N THR A 99 -2.25 -24.30 11.86
CA THR A 99 -1.00 -24.85 11.30
C THR A 99 -0.08 -25.37 12.39
N ALA A 100 0.57 -26.50 12.12
CA ALA A 100 1.64 -27.04 12.96
C ALA A 100 2.96 -26.24 12.86
N ALA A 101 3.11 -25.31 11.91
CA ALA A 101 4.34 -24.55 11.68
C ALA A 101 4.74 -23.64 12.86
N THR A 102 3.78 -23.32 13.74
CA THR A 102 3.99 -22.55 14.98
C THR A 102 4.56 -23.40 16.12
N ASN A 103 4.46 -24.74 16.02
CA ASN A 103 5.02 -25.66 16.99
C ASN A 103 6.48 -26.00 16.64
N PRO A 104 7.48 -25.62 17.46
CA PRO A 104 8.89 -25.89 17.18
C PRO A 104 9.25 -27.38 17.08
N ALA A 105 8.45 -28.26 17.68
CA ALA A 105 8.65 -29.71 17.61
C ALA A 105 8.05 -30.34 16.35
N ALA A 106 7.20 -29.62 15.61
CA ALA A 106 6.62 -30.12 14.38
C ALA A 106 7.68 -30.12 13.26
N GLN A 107 7.77 -31.22 12.53
CA GLN A 107 8.64 -31.32 11.37
C GLN A 107 7.83 -31.08 10.08
N PRO A 108 8.35 -30.29 9.13
CA PRO A 108 7.71 -30.13 7.84
C PRO A 108 7.80 -31.41 7.02
N GLN A 109 6.81 -31.65 6.18
CA GLN A 109 6.78 -32.76 5.23
C GLN A 109 7.31 -32.30 3.87
N ARG A 110 8.13 -33.11 3.20
CA ARG A 110 8.60 -32.83 1.83
C ARG A 110 7.39 -32.77 0.88
N ALA A 111 7.30 -31.71 0.10
CA ALA A 111 6.24 -31.51 -0.89
C ALA A 111 6.80 -30.73 -2.08
N ALA A 112 7.16 -31.41 -3.17
CA ALA A 112 7.78 -30.77 -4.34
C ALA A 112 6.82 -29.79 -5.03
N ASN A 113 7.38 -28.71 -5.59
CA ASN A 113 6.67 -27.63 -6.25
C ASN A 113 5.61 -26.98 -5.34
N MET A 114 6.00 -26.72 -4.10
CA MET A 114 5.15 -26.11 -3.09
C MET A 114 5.85 -24.97 -2.36
N TYR A 115 5.12 -23.88 -2.15
CA TYR A 115 5.51 -22.80 -1.23
C TYR A 115 4.54 -22.78 -0.06
N TYR A 116 5.08 -22.99 1.13
CA TYR A 116 4.32 -22.91 2.37
C TYR A 116 4.63 -21.59 3.08
N MET A 117 3.62 -20.75 3.26
CA MET A 117 3.74 -19.41 3.81
C MET A 117 3.02 -19.33 5.15
N THR A 118 3.76 -19.07 6.23
CA THR A 118 3.17 -18.88 7.56
C THR A 118 3.04 -17.39 7.86
N LYS A 119 1.85 -16.97 8.32
CA LYS A 119 1.55 -15.58 8.69
C LYS A 119 2.24 -15.24 10.01
N LEU A 120 2.88 -14.07 10.05
CA LEU A 120 3.64 -13.57 11.19
C LEU A 120 3.14 -12.17 11.60
N GLN A 121 3.32 -11.83 12.87
CA GLN A 121 3.07 -10.49 13.41
C GLN A 121 4.37 -9.91 13.97
N ILE A 122 5.05 -9.08 13.18
CA ILE A 122 6.38 -8.55 13.50
C ILE A 122 6.27 -7.10 13.97
N ARG A 123 6.81 -6.81 15.16
CA ARG A 123 6.84 -5.44 15.72
C ARG A 123 8.02 -4.63 15.18
N SER A 124 7.97 -4.29 13.91
CA SER A 124 8.95 -3.42 13.25
C SER A 124 8.29 -2.62 12.12
N GLU A 125 8.67 -1.36 11.98
CA GLU A 125 8.26 -0.52 10.85
C GLU A 125 9.05 -0.83 9.56
N ASN A 126 10.13 -1.61 9.67
CA ASN A 126 11.00 -2.00 8.56
C ASN A 126 10.54 -3.31 7.87
N VAL A 127 9.36 -3.83 8.21
CA VAL A 127 8.72 -4.91 7.47
C VAL A 127 8.42 -4.43 6.04
N CYS A 128 9.04 -5.06 5.06
CA CYS A 128 8.88 -4.75 3.64
C CYS A 128 7.53 -5.23 3.07
N LEU A 129 7.07 -4.58 2.00
CA LEU A 129 5.82 -4.90 1.30
C LEU A 129 5.96 -6.07 0.31
N ARG A 130 6.93 -6.96 0.51
CA ARG A 130 7.10 -8.17 -0.30
C ARG A 130 6.10 -9.26 0.15
N PRO A 131 5.77 -10.24 -0.70
CA PRO A 131 4.83 -11.31 -0.35
C PRO A 131 5.18 -12.02 0.97
N TRP A 132 6.47 -12.22 1.20
CA TRP A 132 7.04 -12.69 2.46
C TRP A 132 8.31 -11.90 2.79
N SER A 133 8.55 -11.72 4.09
CA SER A 133 9.67 -10.94 4.62
C SER A 133 10.88 -11.82 4.93
N PHE A 134 10.66 -13.11 5.16
CA PHE A 134 11.70 -14.06 5.50
C PHE A 134 11.56 -15.39 4.75
N GLU A 135 12.68 -16.01 4.43
CA GLU A 135 12.76 -17.40 3.97
C GLU A 135 13.23 -18.25 5.14
N ARG A 136 12.47 -19.28 5.52
CA ARG A 136 12.78 -20.13 6.69
C ARG A 136 13.39 -21.45 6.23
N VAL A 137 14.49 -21.85 6.87
CA VAL A 137 15.09 -23.18 6.74
C VAL A 137 15.14 -23.82 8.12
N PRO A 138 14.30 -24.84 8.38
CA PRO A 138 14.19 -25.41 9.72
C PRO A 138 15.38 -26.32 10.07
N ASN A 139 15.73 -26.35 11.36
CA ASN A 139 16.83 -27.17 11.90
C ASN A 139 18.20 -26.95 11.25
N LYS A 140 18.52 -25.71 10.88
CA LYS A 140 19.77 -25.31 10.21
C LYS A 140 20.36 -24.06 10.84
N MET A 141 21.68 -23.89 10.68
CA MET A 141 22.41 -22.67 11.06
C MET A 141 23.67 -22.49 10.21
N ILE A 142 24.20 -21.27 10.17
CA ILE A 142 25.51 -20.90 9.65
C ILE A 142 26.50 -20.84 10.81
N ARG A 143 27.49 -21.73 10.81
CA ARG A 143 28.43 -21.81 11.93
C ARG A 143 29.46 -20.67 11.92
N GLY A 144 29.40 -19.81 12.95
CA GLY A 144 30.50 -18.92 13.34
C GLY A 144 30.60 -17.60 12.56
N LEU A 145 29.50 -17.16 11.94
CA LEU A 145 29.40 -15.87 11.24
C LEU A 145 28.41 -14.91 11.95
N ASP A 146 28.23 -15.08 13.25
CA ASP A 146 27.32 -14.28 14.06
C ASP A 146 27.92 -12.91 14.38
N ASN A 147 27.19 -11.84 14.09
CA ASN A 147 27.61 -10.46 14.38
C ASN A 147 27.03 -9.95 15.70
N ALA A 148 25.85 -10.43 16.08
CA ALA A 148 25.20 -10.08 17.34
C ALA A 148 24.40 -11.25 17.91
N LEU A 149 24.39 -11.35 19.24
CA LEU A 149 23.59 -12.30 19.99
C LEU A 149 22.64 -11.54 20.91
N ILE A 150 21.35 -11.85 20.81
CA ILE A 150 20.31 -11.35 21.71
C ILE A 150 19.50 -12.52 22.30
N TYR A 151 18.85 -12.28 23.43
CA TYR A 151 17.96 -13.26 24.05
C TYR A 151 16.52 -12.75 23.94
N THR A 152 15.63 -13.56 23.40
CA THR A 152 14.22 -13.20 23.19
C THR A 152 13.35 -14.43 23.28
N SER A 153 12.15 -14.28 23.85
CA SER A 153 11.21 -15.38 24.06
C SER A 153 10.43 -15.79 22.81
N THR A 154 10.43 -14.96 21.75
CA THR A 154 9.71 -15.24 20.51
C THR A 154 10.57 -15.05 19.28
N LYS A 155 10.30 -15.86 18.24
CA LYS A 155 10.98 -15.75 16.95
C LYS A 155 10.67 -14.42 16.26
N GLU A 156 9.46 -13.90 16.41
CA GLU A 156 9.03 -12.64 15.78
C GLU A 156 9.82 -11.45 16.30
N ALA A 157 10.18 -11.45 17.59
CA ALA A 157 11.04 -10.43 18.17
C ALA A 157 12.51 -10.58 17.70
N CYS A 158 12.96 -11.81 17.44
CA CYS A 158 14.27 -12.07 16.83
C CYS A 158 14.33 -11.53 15.38
N LEU A 159 13.30 -11.81 14.58
CA LEU A 159 13.15 -11.27 13.22
C LEU A 159 13.04 -9.74 13.22
N ALA A 160 12.27 -9.16 14.14
CA ALA A 160 12.16 -7.71 14.31
C ALA A 160 13.52 -7.05 14.63
N ALA A 161 14.34 -7.70 15.47
CA ALA A 161 15.68 -7.20 15.79
C ALA A 161 16.57 -7.13 14.55
N CYS A 162 16.49 -8.10 13.65
CA CYS A 162 17.21 -8.07 12.37
C CYS A 162 16.77 -6.94 11.46
N LEU A 163 15.46 -6.71 11.33
CA LEU A 163 14.93 -5.60 10.54
C LEU A 163 15.30 -4.23 11.13
N ASN A 164 15.56 -4.15 12.43
CA ASN A 164 15.91 -2.93 13.15
C ASN A 164 17.42 -2.79 13.43
N GLU A 165 18.25 -3.69 12.92
CA GLU A 165 19.70 -3.62 13.10
C GLU A 165 20.29 -2.55 12.17
N HIS A 166 21.06 -1.64 12.75
CA HIS A 166 21.66 -0.50 12.05
C HIS A 166 23.19 -0.55 12.01
N ARG A 167 23.82 -1.40 12.84
CA ARG A 167 25.28 -1.53 12.89
C ARG A 167 25.84 -2.28 11.68
N PHE A 168 25.05 -3.17 11.11
CA PHE A 168 25.36 -3.91 9.89
C PHE A 168 24.07 -4.28 9.16
N THR A 169 24.15 -4.56 7.87
CA THR A 169 23.01 -5.05 7.09
C THR A 169 22.72 -6.49 7.50
N CYS A 170 21.71 -6.70 8.35
CA CYS A 170 21.31 -8.04 8.77
C CYS A 170 20.72 -8.82 7.59
N ARG A 171 21.44 -9.86 7.14
CA ARG A 171 21.06 -10.72 6.01
C ARG A 171 20.38 -12.00 6.45
N SER A 172 20.76 -12.52 7.61
CA SER A 172 20.18 -13.72 8.15
C SER A 172 20.11 -13.71 9.67
N VAL A 173 19.27 -14.59 10.17
CA VAL A 173 18.96 -14.72 11.59
C VAL A 173 18.82 -16.19 11.94
N GLU A 174 19.29 -16.56 13.12
CA GLU A 174 19.12 -17.90 13.67
C GLU A 174 18.40 -17.80 15.01
N TYR A 175 17.31 -18.54 15.16
CA TYR A 175 16.55 -18.56 16.39
C TYR A 175 16.54 -19.95 17.01
N ASN A 176 17.05 -20.07 18.23
CA ASN A 176 17.08 -21.30 19.01
C ASN A 176 15.87 -21.35 19.95
N TYR A 177 14.96 -22.29 19.71
CA TYR A 177 13.72 -22.41 20.51
C TYR A 177 13.95 -22.97 21.92
N VAL A 178 15.11 -23.59 22.18
CA VAL A 178 15.45 -24.18 23.48
C VAL A 178 16.16 -23.16 24.37
N THR A 179 17.19 -22.50 23.85
CA THR A 179 18.01 -21.55 24.61
C THR A 179 17.50 -20.11 24.54
N LEU A 180 16.51 -19.84 23.67
CA LEU A 180 15.96 -18.51 23.41
C LEU A 180 17.00 -17.51 22.86
N GLN A 181 18.09 -18.04 22.29
CA GLN A 181 19.14 -17.28 21.64
C GLN A 181 18.73 -16.91 20.22
N CYS A 182 18.98 -15.66 19.86
CA CYS A 182 18.78 -15.10 18.54
C CYS A 182 20.11 -14.55 18.05
N HIS A 183 20.68 -15.18 17.03
CA HIS A 183 21.92 -14.73 16.40
C HIS A 183 21.58 -13.97 15.12
N LEU A 184 22.18 -12.80 14.94
CA LEU A 184 22.00 -11.93 13.79
C LEU A 184 23.31 -11.89 13.01
N SER A 185 23.23 -12.04 11.69
CA SER A 185 24.40 -12.08 10.83
C SER A 185 24.29 -11.11 9.64
N ASP A 186 25.43 -10.53 9.25
CA ASP A 186 25.62 -9.80 8.01
C ASP A 186 25.92 -10.71 6.81
N SER A 187 25.83 -12.02 7.03
CA SER A 187 26.10 -13.11 6.08
C SER A 187 24.86 -13.97 5.88
N ASP A 188 24.81 -14.65 4.74
CA ASP A 188 23.75 -15.58 4.32
C ASP A 188 24.37 -16.75 3.53
N ARG A 189 23.55 -17.68 3.03
CA ARG A 189 24.00 -18.84 2.24
C ARG A 189 24.77 -18.46 0.96
N ARG A 190 24.61 -17.22 0.48
CA ARG A 190 25.20 -16.70 -0.76
C ARG A 190 26.43 -15.83 -0.51
N THR A 191 26.82 -15.66 0.74
CA THR A 191 27.93 -14.80 1.12
C THR A 191 29.25 -15.39 0.63
N THR A 192 29.99 -14.58 -0.14
CA THR A 192 31.30 -14.93 -0.67
C THR A 192 32.40 -14.16 0.07
N GLY A 193 33.62 -14.69 0.07
CA GLY A 193 34.74 -14.08 0.81
C GLY A 193 35.01 -14.77 2.15
N GLN A 194 34.01 -15.43 2.73
CA GLN A 194 34.11 -16.20 3.96
C GLN A 194 33.67 -17.65 3.71
N TYR A 195 34.14 -18.56 4.55
CA TYR A 195 33.70 -19.95 4.48
C TYR A 195 32.36 -20.11 5.20
N VAL A 196 31.28 -20.18 4.44
CA VAL A 196 29.92 -20.38 4.97
C VAL A 196 29.70 -21.89 5.20
N GLN A 197 29.61 -22.29 6.46
CA GLN A 197 29.25 -23.66 6.84
C GLN A 197 27.77 -23.73 7.24
N PHE A 198 26.93 -24.16 6.31
CA PHE A 198 25.50 -24.39 6.57
C PHE A 198 25.29 -25.82 7.09
N VAL A 199 24.99 -25.96 8.38
CA VAL A 199 24.98 -27.24 9.11
C VAL A 199 23.63 -27.51 9.75
N ASP A 200 23.35 -28.79 10.02
CA ASP A 200 22.18 -29.21 10.82
C ASP A 200 22.33 -28.76 12.28
N ALA A 201 21.25 -28.18 12.80
CA ALA A 201 21.15 -27.71 14.17
C ALA A 201 19.73 -27.93 14.68
N GLN A 202 19.53 -29.02 15.43
CA GLN A 202 18.19 -29.36 15.96
C GLN A 202 17.68 -28.28 16.92
N GLY A 203 16.43 -27.86 16.72
CA GLY A 203 15.80 -26.82 17.54
C GLY A 203 16.28 -25.40 17.23
N VAL A 204 17.00 -25.21 16.12
CA VAL A 204 17.41 -23.90 15.60
C VAL A 204 16.86 -23.72 14.20
N ASP A 205 16.15 -22.62 13.96
CA ASP A 205 15.71 -22.27 12.61
C ASP A 205 16.53 -21.11 12.08
N TYR A 206 16.96 -21.25 10.83
CA TYR A 206 17.65 -20.22 10.07
C TYR A 206 16.65 -19.46 9.20
N PHE A 207 16.80 -18.14 9.15
CA PHE A 207 15.93 -17.22 8.40
C PHE A 207 16.77 -16.29 7.54
N GLU A 208 16.42 -16.14 6.26
CA GLU A 208 17.02 -15.11 5.39
C GLU A 208 16.13 -13.88 5.32
N ASN A 209 16.72 -12.72 5.52
CA ASN A 209 16.05 -11.43 5.40
C ASN A 209 15.80 -11.12 3.92
N LEU A 210 14.53 -11.12 3.55
CA LEU A 210 14.09 -10.76 2.21
C LEU A 210 13.59 -9.32 2.13
N CYS A 211 13.79 -8.50 3.16
CA CYS A 211 13.51 -7.05 3.12
C CYS A 211 14.71 -6.21 2.67
N LEU A 212 15.79 -6.85 2.22
CA LEU A 212 16.97 -6.18 1.65
C LEU A 212 16.64 -5.48 0.32
N LYS A 213 17.22 -4.29 0.09
CA LYS A 213 17.18 -3.62 -1.22
C LYS A 213 18.02 -4.39 -2.24
N GLY A 214 17.76 -4.24 -3.55
CA GLY A 214 18.47 -4.98 -4.60
C GLY A 214 20.01 -4.88 -4.52
N LYS A 215 20.54 -3.68 -4.25
CA LYS A 215 21.98 -3.43 -4.01
C LYS A 215 22.52 -4.04 -2.72
N GLU A 216 21.65 -4.26 -1.74
CA GLU A 216 21.97 -4.87 -0.45
C GLU A 216 21.83 -6.39 -0.51
N ALA A 217 21.35 -6.98 -1.61
CA ALA A 217 21.22 -8.42 -1.78
C ALA A 217 22.57 -9.16 -1.78
N CYS A 218 23.66 -8.47 -2.10
CA CYS A 218 25.02 -8.94 -1.94
C CYS A 218 25.80 -7.97 -1.02
N LYS A 219 26.81 -8.49 -0.32
CA LYS A 219 27.74 -7.66 0.48
C LYS A 219 28.65 -6.80 -0.41
N SER A 220 28.88 -7.27 -1.62
CA SER A 220 29.73 -6.70 -2.66
C SER A 220 28.91 -6.55 -3.95
N GLN A 221 29.55 -6.66 -5.11
CA GLN A 221 28.88 -6.61 -6.39
C GLN A 221 28.03 -7.85 -6.64
N ARG A 222 26.76 -7.61 -6.96
CA ARG A 222 25.83 -8.62 -7.45
C ARG A 222 26.02 -8.79 -8.96
N ILE A 223 26.32 -10.02 -9.39
CA ILE A 223 26.42 -10.38 -10.81
C ILE A 223 25.50 -11.56 -11.12
N PHE A 224 25.19 -11.78 -12.39
CA PHE A 224 24.43 -12.95 -12.83
C PHE A 224 25.29 -13.81 -13.74
N GLN A 225 25.33 -15.12 -13.47
CA GLN A 225 26.11 -16.08 -14.22
C GLN A 225 25.44 -17.44 -14.25
N MET A 226 25.84 -18.30 -15.19
CA MET A 226 25.42 -19.70 -15.20
C MET A 226 25.97 -20.42 -13.95
N PRO A 227 25.17 -21.22 -13.25
CA PRO A 227 25.59 -21.89 -12.03
C PRO A 227 26.65 -22.96 -12.29
N ARG A 228 27.81 -22.85 -11.65
CA ARG A 228 28.92 -23.82 -11.76
C ARG A 228 28.83 -24.89 -10.69
N ILE A 229 27.79 -25.71 -10.76
CA ILE A 229 27.41 -26.66 -9.69
C ILE A 229 27.64 -28.14 -10.06
N GLY A 230 28.38 -28.42 -11.13
CA GLY A 230 28.69 -29.80 -11.56
C GLY A 230 27.54 -30.51 -12.27
N VAL A 231 26.50 -29.78 -12.67
CA VAL A 231 25.37 -30.24 -13.48
C VAL A 231 25.40 -29.51 -14.82
N ALA A 232 25.00 -30.16 -15.91
CA ALA A 232 24.98 -29.56 -17.22
C ALA A 232 23.94 -28.41 -17.31
N ASP A 233 24.31 -27.30 -17.93
CA ASP A 233 23.53 -26.05 -17.96
C ASP A 233 22.12 -26.24 -18.54
N ASP A 234 21.97 -27.14 -19.52
CA ASP A 234 20.70 -27.49 -20.15
C ASP A 234 19.75 -28.18 -19.17
N LYS A 235 20.26 -29.07 -18.32
CA LYS A 235 19.48 -29.73 -17.27
C LYS A 235 19.00 -28.74 -16.21
N VAL A 236 19.86 -27.79 -15.83
CA VAL A 236 19.49 -26.76 -14.84
C VAL A 236 18.41 -25.84 -15.42
N ALA A 237 18.59 -25.38 -16.67
CA ALA A 237 17.61 -24.53 -17.35
C ALA A 237 16.27 -25.25 -17.55
N GLN A 238 16.29 -26.53 -17.90
CA GLN A 238 15.09 -27.35 -18.00
C GLN A 238 14.39 -27.50 -16.66
N TYR A 239 15.14 -27.83 -15.59
CA TYR A 239 14.57 -27.97 -14.26
C TYR A 239 13.90 -26.67 -13.81
N ALA A 240 14.62 -25.54 -13.90
CA ALA A 240 14.08 -24.23 -13.51
C ALA A 240 12.81 -23.89 -14.32
N GLY A 241 12.82 -24.11 -15.64
CA GLY A 241 11.67 -23.82 -16.49
C GLY A 241 10.42 -24.67 -16.25
N LEU A 242 10.54 -25.80 -15.54
CA LEU A 242 9.43 -26.70 -15.20
C LEU A 242 9.06 -26.58 -13.72
N HIS A 243 10.04 -26.67 -12.85
CA HIS A 243 9.86 -26.83 -11.40
C HIS A 243 9.95 -25.54 -10.60
N TYR A 244 10.25 -24.40 -11.24
CA TYR A 244 10.12 -23.10 -10.57
C TYR A 244 8.81 -22.47 -10.99
N TYR A 245 8.06 -21.95 -10.02
CA TYR A 245 6.96 -21.05 -10.31
C TYR A 245 7.53 -19.75 -10.88
N THR A 246 7.07 -19.36 -12.08
CA THR A 246 7.51 -18.12 -12.69
C THR A 246 6.86 -16.93 -12.01
N ASP A 247 7.66 -16.10 -11.33
CA ASP A 247 7.14 -14.91 -10.64
C ASP A 247 6.76 -13.80 -11.62
N LYS A 248 7.52 -13.67 -12.72
CA LYS A 248 7.29 -12.65 -13.75
C LYS A 248 7.78 -13.11 -15.11
N GLU A 249 6.98 -12.82 -16.14
CA GLU A 249 7.32 -13.08 -17.54
C GLU A 249 7.33 -11.79 -18.34
N LEU A 250 8.31 -11.66 -19.22
CA LEU A 250 8.43 -10.49 -20.07
C LEU A 250 9.05 -10.84 -21.43
N GLN A 251 8.77 -9.97 -22.39
CA GLN A 251 9.36 -10.03 -23.73
C GLN A 251 10.58 -9.11 -23.79
N VAL A 252 11.75 -9.65 -24.11
CA VAL A 252 13.01 -8.90 -24.16
C VAL A 252 13.78 -9.22 -25.43
N GLN A 253 14.61 -8.28 -25.90
CA GLN A 253 15.38 -8.46 -27.15
C GLN A 253 16.73 -9.17 -26.93
N SER A 254 17.19 -9.25 -25.69
CA SER A 254 18.50 -9.82 -25.36
C SER A 254 18.53 -10.39 -23.95
N GLU A 255 19.51 -11.28 -23.71
CA GLU A 255 19.84 -11.77 -22.37
C GLU A 255 20.16 -10.62 -21.40
N SER A 256 20.91 -9.61 -21.88
CA SER A 256 21.29 -8.45 -21.07
C SER A 256 20.08 -7.64 -20.58
N ALA A 257 18.99 -7.60 -21.38
CA ALA A 257 17.73 -6.99 -20.98
C ALA A 257 16.97 -7.86 -19.97
N CYS A 258 16.97 -9.19 -20.10
CA CYS A 258 16.41 -10.10 -19.10
C CYS A 258 17.13 -9.97 -17.75
N ARG A 259 18.47 -9.93 -17.79
CA ARG A 259 19.32 -9.70 -16.62
C ARG A 259 19.01 -8.37 -15.95
N LEU A 260 18.90 -7.29 -16.73
CA LEU A 260 18.56 -5.97 -16.19
C LEU A 260 17.19 -5.99 -15.51
N ALA A 261 16.20 -6.67 -16.10
CA ALA A 261 14.88 -6.82 -15.50
C ALA A 261 14.94 -7.52 -14.12
N CYS A 262 15.73 -8.58 -13.97
CA CYS A 262 15.93 -9.24 -12.67
C CYS A 262 16.70 -8.36 -11.67
N ASP A 263 17.65 -7.54 -12.14
CA ASP A 263 18.47 -6.69 -11.27
C ASP A 263 17.67 -5.52 -10.66
N ILE A 264 16.77 -4.93 -11.45
CA ILE A 264 15.93 -3.80 -11.03
C ILE A 264 14.59 -4.22 -10.41
N GLU A 265 14.30 -5.53 -10.35
CA GLU A 265 13.05 -6.05 -9.79
C GLU A 265 12.89 -5.69 -8.31
N ASN A 266 11.72 -5.19 -7.96
CA ASN A 266 11.43 -4.66 -6.63
C ASN A 266 10.24 -5.36 -5.94
N GLU A 267 9.35 -6.01 -6.68
CA GLU A 267 8.18 -6.74 -6.16
C GLU A 267 8.60 -7.96 -5.34
N PHE A 268 9.73 -8.57 -5.70
CA PHE A 268 10.38 -9.65 -4.98
C PHE A 268 11.90 -9.54 -5.12
N LEU A 269 12.64 -10.25 -4.27
CA LEU A 269 14.07 -10.38 -4.48
C LEU A 269 14.31 -11.39 -5.60
N CYS A 270 14.38 -10.94 -6.85
CA CYS A 270 14.75 -11.80 -7.96
C CYS A 270 16.10 -12.45 -7.63
N ARG A 271 16.25 -13.76 -7.79
CA ARG A 271 17.51 -14.48 -7.52
C ARG A 271 18.06 -15.11 -8.79
N SER A 272 17.20 -15.49 -9.72
CA SER A 272 17.59 -16.08 -10.99
C SER A 272 16.64 -15.72 -12.12
N PHE A 273 17.06 -15.99 -13.35
CA PHE A 273 16.22 -15.83 -14.54
C PHE A 273 16.54 -16.88 -15.61
N LEU A 274 15.56 -17.19 -16.45
CA LEU A 274 15.68 -18.05 -17.62
C LEU A 274 15.42 -17.24 -18.89
N TYR A 275 16.41 -17.19 -19.77
CA TYR A 275 16.32 -16.53 -21.08
C TYR A 275 16.21 -17.58 -22.19
N ARG A 276 15.08 -17.59 -22.91
CA ARG A 276 14.75 -18.60 -23.94
C ARG A 276 15.25 -18.25 -25.36
N GLY A 277 16.10 -17.23 -25.48
CA GLY A 277 16.58 -16.73 -26.77
C GLY A 277 15.76 -15.56 -27.30
N ALA A 278 16.00 -15.14 -28.55
CA ALA A 278 15.29 -14.00 -29.15
C ALA A 278 13.78 -14.28 -29.26
N PRO A 279 12.92 -13.26 -29.06
CA PRO A 279 11.49 -13.48 -29.02
C PRO A 279 10.96 -13.88 -30.40
N GLN A 280 10.14 -14.93 -30.45
CA GLN A 280 9.44 -15.35 -31.65
C GLN A 280 8.00 -14.85 -31.58
N GLY A 281 7.67 -13.81 -32.35
CA GLY A 281 6.34 -13.19 -32.33
C GLY A 281 6.04 -12.50 -30.99
N SER A 282 4.91 -12.87 -30.38
CA SER A 282 4.43 -12.32 -29.09
C SER A 282 4.76 -13.20 -27.89
N ALA A 283 5.58 -14.24 -28.05
CA ALA A 283 5.91 -15.15 -26.95
C ALA A 283 6.88 -14.48 -25.95
N TYR A 284 6.59 -14.66 -24.66
CA TYR A 284 7.52 -14.28 -23.59
C TYR A 284 8.76 -15.19 -23.63
N ASN A 285 9.93 -14.58 -23.49
CA ASN A 285 11.22 -15.24 -23.63
C ASN A 285 12.15 -15.00 -22.45
N CYS A 286 11.69 -14.29 -21.43
CA CYS A 286 12.40 -14.03 -20.18
C CYS A 286 11.48 -14.33 -19.00
N GLN A 287 11.92 -15.22 -18.13
CA GLN A 287 11.22 -15.65 -16.92
C GLN A 287 12.09 -15.32 -15.71
N LEU A 288 11.53 -14.62 -14.72
CA LEU A 288 12.23 -14.22 -13.50
C LEU A 288 11.76 -15.06 -12.32
N PHE A 289 12.69 -15.39 -11.43
CA PHE A 289 12.43 -16.25 -10.27
C PHE A 289 13.04 -15.68 -8.99
N HIS A 290 12.31 -15.78 -7.89
CA HIS A 290 12.82 -15.57 -6.53
C HIS A 290 13.63 -16.78 -6.00
N LEU A 291 13.70 -17.87 -6.76
CA LEU A 291 14.42 -19.10 -6.44
C LEU A 291 15.81 -19.14 -7.07
N ASP A 292 16.69 -19.94 -6.47
CA ASP A 292 17.95 -20.43 -7.01
C ASP A 292 18.28 -21.78 -6.34
N HIS A 293 19.41 -22.40 -6.69
CA HIS A 293 19.80 -23.66 -6.07
C HIS A 293 20.02 -23.59 -4.56
N TRP A 294 20.29 -22.41 -3.97
CA TRP A 294 20.47 -22.28 -2.53
C TRP A 294 19.14 -22.39 -1.80
N THR A 295 18.04 -21.93 -2.40
CA THR A 295 16.69 -22.03 -1.83
C THR A 295 16.16 -23.46 -1.82
N LEU A 296 16.66 -24.34 -2.69
CA LEU A 296 16.22 -25.73 -2.75
C LEU A 296 16.73 -26.54 -1.53
N PRO A 297 15.90 -27.39 -0.91
CA PRO A 297 16.31 -28.10 0.30
C PRO A 297 17.48 -29.08 0.11
N ASP A 298 17.58 -29.72 -1.06
CA ASP A 298 18.68 -30.63 -1.40
C ASP A 298 19.76 -29.92 -2.24
N GLY A 299 19.66 -28.59 -2.36
CA GLY A 299 20.62 -27.76 -3.06
C GLY A 299 20.81 -28.14 -4.53
N PRO A 300 22.06 -28.08 -5.04
CA PRO A 300 22.40 -28.51 -6.40
C PRO A 300 22.03 -29.96 -6.76
N SER A 301 21.94 -30.85 -5.77
CA SER A 301 21.64 -32.26 -6.03
C SER A 301 20.22 -32.48 -6.55
N THR A 302 19.33 -31.50 -6.32
CA THR A 302 17.95 -31.51 -6.83
C THR A 302 17.90 -31.63 -8.36
N TYR A 303 18.85 -31.01 -9.08
CA TYR A 303 18.90 -31.05 -10.55
C TYR A 303 19.30 -32.42 -11.13
N LEU A 304 19.84 -33.33 -10.31
CA LEU A 304 20.27 -34.65 -10.77
C LEU A 304 19.11 -35.66 -10.88
N ASN A 305 18.07 -35.46 -10.07
CA ASN A 305 16.99 -36.43 -9.87
C ASN A 305 15.71 -36.12 -10.65
N ALA A 306 15.71 -35.07 -11.47
CA ALA A 306 14.54 -34.66 -12.23
C ALA A 306 14.39 -35.46 -13.52
N GLU A 307 13.31 -36.22 -13.61
CA GLU A 307 12.94 -36.95 -14.83
C GLU A 307 12.43 -35.98 -15.90
N ARG A 308 12.88 -36.15 -17.15
CA ARG A 308 12.36 -35.36 -18.27
C ARG A 308 10.90 -35.76 -18.53
N PRO A 309 9.98 -34.79 -18.76
CA PRO A 309 8.63 -35.11 -19.21
C PRO A 309 8.66 -35.93 -20.51
N LEU A 310 7.74 -36.89 -20.65
CA LEU A 310 7.69 -37.82 -21.79
C LEU A 310 7.52 -37.14 -23.17
N ILE A 311 7.12 -35.87 -23.20
CA ILE A 311 6.82 -35.07 -24.40
C ILE A 311 7.98 -34.09 -24.73
N ASP A 312 9.05 -34.09 -23.96
CA ASP A 312 10.21 -33.24 -24.24
C ASP A 312 11.04 -33.80 -25.42
N ASN A 313 11.10 -33.04 -26.52
CA ASN A 313 11.85 -33.38 -27.73
C ASN A 313 13.38 -33.29 -27.57
N GLY A 314 13.88 -32.95 -26.38
CA GLY A 314 15.31 -32.84 -26.12
C GLY A 314 15.92 -31.49 -26.51
N GLU A 315 15.09 -30.54 -26.93
CA GLU A 315 15.54 -29.22 -27.38
C GLU A 315 15.98 -28.34 -26.20
N ARG A 316 16.89 -27.40 -26.47
CA ARG A 316 17.40 -26.48 -25.46
C ARG A 316 16.31 -25.47 -25.08
N VAL A 317 15.82 -25.53 -23.84
CA VAL A 317 14.78 -24.64 -23.30
C VAL A 317 15.24 -23.18 -23.23
N GLY A 318 16.53 -22.94 -22.95
CA GLY A 318 17.11 -21.61 -22.84
C GLY A 318 18.45 -21.62 -22.12
N THR A 319 18.78 -20.49 -21.51
CA THR A 319 19.95 -20.32 -20.65
C THR A 319 19.51 -19.74 -19.31
N TYR A 320 19.88 -20.44 -18.23
CA TYR A 320 19.54 -20.08 -16.86
C TYR A 320 20.72 -19.39 -16.16
N PHE A 321 20.41 -18.35 -15.40
CA PHE A 321 21.38 -17.53 -14.69
C PHE A 321 20.93 -17.30 -13.26
N GLU A 322 21.87 -17.37 -12.33
CA GLU A 322 21.64 -17.06 -10.92
C GLU A 322 22.49 -15.88 -10.48
N ASN A 323 22.03 -15.21 -9.42
CA ASN A 323 22.82 -14.20 -8.77
C ASN A 323 24.03 -14.82 -8.06
N TYR A 324 25.16 -14.14 -8.17
CA TYR A 324 26.40 -14.47 -7.51
C TYR A 324 27.00 -13.20 -6.93
N CYS A 325 27.46 -13.27 -5.69
CA CYS A 325 28.13 -12.13 -5.04
C CYS A 325 29.64 -12.24 -5.31
N GLU A 326 30.23 -11.24 -5.98
CA GLU A 326 31.66 -11.28 -6.30
C GLU A 326 32.53 -11.13 -5.05
N LYS A 327 33.66 -11.84 -4.95
CA LYS A 327 34.61 -11.64 -3.85
C LYS A 327 35.25 -10.26 -3.98
N GLY A 328 35.07 -9.40 -2.99
CA GLY A 328 35.82 -8.14 -2.91
C GLY A 328 37.33 -8.43 -2.86
N THR A 329 38.07 -7.99 -3.87
CA THR A 329 39.53 -8.16 -3.94
C THR A 329 40.24 -6.90 -3.44
N GLY A 330 40.77 -6.94 -2.20
CA GLY A 330 41.85 -6.03 -1.74
C GLY A 330 41.49 -5.01 -0.64
N PRO A 331 42.49 -4.53 0.11
CA PRO A 331 42.35 -4.05 1.49
C PRO A 331 41.83 -2.62 1.61
N VAL A 332 41.13 -2.36 2.72
CA VAL A 332 40.85 -1.03 3.25
C VAL A 332 42.19 -0.35 3.58
N ALA A 333 42.58 0.60 2.75
CA ALA A 333 43.62 1.56 3.06
C ALA A 333 43.13 2.94 2.58
N ASP A 334 42.64 3.73 3.53
CA ASP A 334 42.71 5.18 3.37
C ASP A 334 44.19 5.57 3.21
N PRO A 335 44.47 6.56 2.36
CA PRO A 335 45.26 7.67 2.85
C PRO A 335 44.61 9.03 2.55
N PRO A 336 44.84 10.01 3.43
CA PRO A 336 44.14 11.29 3.40
C PRO A 336 44.77 12.20 2.36
N VAL A 337 43.94 12.83 1.54
CA VAL A 337 44.31 14.09 0.90
C VAL A 337 43.28 15.12 1.33
N VAL A 338 43.66 15.86 2.36
CA VAL A 338 43.05 17.13 2.73
C VAL A 338 43.22 18.08 1.55
N PHE A 339 42.12 18.50 0.95
CA PHE A 339 42.03 19.81 0.36
C PHE A 339 40.96 20.58 1.13
N GLU A 340 41.43 21.58 1.87
CA GLU A 340 40.60 22.66 2.37
C GLU A 340 39.92 23.34 1.18
N THR A 341 38.59 23.36 1.19
CA THR A 341 37.83 24.41 0.54
C THR A 341 36.86 24.93 1.56
N THR A 342 37.12 26.17 1.97
CA THR A 342 36.23 27.05 2.73
C THR A 342 34.78 26.86 2.30
N GLU A 343 33.93 26.62 3.29
CA GLU A 343 32.48 26.62 3.16
C GLU A 343 32.03 27.96 2.55
N ASP A 344 31.46 27.89 1.34
CA ASP A 344 30.59 28.94 0.82
C ASP A 344 29.16 28.36 0.82
N PRO A 345 28.22 28.92 1.60
CA PRO A 345 26.96 28.27 1.93
C PRO A 345 25.90 28.59 0.88
N THR A 346 26.13 28.28 -0.40
CA THR A 346 25.05 28.25 -1.39
C THR A 346 25.45 27.41 -2.59
N ILE A 347 24.51 26.57 -3.06
CA ILE A 347 24.43 25.86 -4.36
C ILE A 347 24.44 24.32 -4.23
N ASN A 348 23.36 23.76 -4.78
CA ASN A 348 22.91 22.37 -4.75
C ASN A 348 23.87 21.40 -5.48
N ASN A 349 24.17 20.26 -4.84
CA ASN A 349 24.97 19.17 -5.41
C ASN A 349 24.13 18.23 -6.31
N LEU A 350 24.11 18.52 -7.61
CA LEU A 350 23.93 17.52 -8.67
C LEU A 350 25.34 17.05 -9.08
N THR A 351 25.73 15.82 -8.73
CA THR A 351 27.05 15.28 -9.06
C THR A 351 26.97 14.12 -10.06
N ARG A 352 27.32 14.45 -11.31
CA ARG A 352 28.12 13.68 -12.30
C ARG A 352 27.94 12.15 -12.42
N ASN A 353 26.74 11.59 -12.22
CA ASN A 353 26.41 10.21 -12.67
C ASN A 353 24.90 9.99 -12.94
N ASP A 354 24.16 11.06 -13.26
CA ASP A 354 22.74 10.96 -13.58
C ASP A 354 22.48 10.62 -15.07
N ILE A 355 21.48 9.77 -15.30
CA ILE A 355 20.90 9.39 -16.61
C ILE A 355 20.41 10.62 -17.41
N ASN A 356 20.26 11.78 -16.77
CA ASN A 356 19.68 13.00 -17.33
C ASN A 356 20.71 14.06 -17.76
N CYS A 357 22.01 13.73 -17.81
CA CYS A 357 23.08 14.64 -18.20
C CYS A 357 23.74 14.25 -19.55
N ASP A 358 23.97 15.23 -20.41
CA ASP A 358 24.71 15.07 -21.65
C ASP A 358 26.22 15.03 -21.45
N LYS A 359 26.93 14.54 -22.49
CA LYS A 359 28.41 14.42 -22.50
C LYS A 359 29.14 15.76 -22.33
N THR A 360 28.45 16.86 -22.59
CA THR A 360 28.89 18.26 -22.39
C THR A 360 28.65 18.77 -20.95
N GLY A 361 28.07 17.94 -20.09
CA GLY A 361 27.72 18.25 -18.71
C GLY A 361 26.46 19.10 -18.57
N THR A 362 25.60 19.17 -19.58
CA THR A 362 24.25 19.77 -19.49
C THR A 362 23.27 18.74 -18.95
N CYS A 363 22.71 18.98 -17.77
CA CYS A 363 21.71 18.14 -17.13
C CYS A 363 20.34 18.75 -17.35
N TYR A 364 19.38 17.92 -17.75
CA TYR A 364 17.98 18.28 -17.92
C TYR A 364 17.22 17.75 -16.70
N ASP A 365 16.25 18.50 -16.23
CA ASP A 365 15.29 18.11 -15.21
C ASP A 365 13.92 18.39 -15.81
N VAL A 366 13.21 17.33 -16.19
CA VAL A 366 11.93 17.42 -16.91
C VAL A 366 10.83 17.04 -15.94
N SER A 367 9.91 17.97 -15.71
CA SER A 367 8.68 17.74 -14.97
C SER A 367 7.48 17.89 -15.91
N VAL A 368 6.42 17.14 -15.62
CA VAL A 368 5.15 17.20 -16.34
C VAL A 368 4.07 17.44 -15.31
N ASP A 369 3.20 18.39 -15.63
CA ASP A 369 2.06 18.79 -14.83
C ASP A 369 0.80 18.62 -15.71
N CYS A 370 0.00 17.60 -15.42
CA CYS A 370 -1.24 17.32 -16.16
C CYS A 370 -2.36 18.18 -15.58
N LYS A 371 -2.76 19.21 -16.33
CA LYS A 371 -3.86 20.12 -15.97
C LYS A 371 -5.19 19.63 -16.55
N ASP A 372 -6.25 20.38 -16.27
CA ASP A 372 -7.61 20.19 -16.77
C ASP A 372 -7.71 20.16 -18.32
N THR A 373 -6.93 20.99 -19.02
CA THR A 373 -7.06 21.25 -20.46
C THR A 373 -5.79 21.02 -21.27
N ARG A 374 -4.64 20.84 -20.59
CA ARG A 374 -3.30 20.77 -21.18
C ARG A 374 -2.33 19.97 -20.32
N ILE A 375 -1.34 19.37 -20.96
CA ILE A 375 -0.18 18.77 -20.32
C ILE A 375 0.96 19.78 -20.38
N ALA A 376 1.38 20.30 -19.23
CA ALA A 376 2.46 21.27 -19.15
C ALA A 376 3.79 20.54 -18.93
N VAL A 377 4.68 20.56 -19.92
CA VAL A 377 6.01 19.97 -19.83
C VAL A 377 7.00 21.07 -19.48
N GLN A 378 7.54 21.06 -18.28
CA GLN A 378 8.52 22.02 -17.82
C GLN A 378 9.92 21.40 -17.79
N VAL A 379 10.90 22.11 -18.33
CA VAL A 379 12.28 21.67 -18.41
C VAL A 379 13.16 22.70 -17.73
N ARG A 380 13.96 22.24 -16.76
CA ARG A 380 15.03 23.00 -16.12
C ARG A 380 16.38 22.43 -16.54
N THR A 381 17.36 23.28 -16.80
CA THR A 381 18.72 22.86 -17.14
C THR A 381 19.75 23.47 -16.20
N ASN A 382 20.86 22.77 -15.98
CA ASN A 382 21.97 23.28 -15.15
C ASN A 382 22.86 24.32 -15.85
N LYS A 383 22.68 24.51 -17.16
CA LYS A 383 23.34 25.55 -17.97
C LYS A 383 22.31 26.16 -18.94
N PRO A 384 22.50 27.41 -19.39
CA PRO A 384 21.59 28.03 -20.35
C PRO A 384 21.45 27.20 -21.62
N PHE A 385 20.22 26.80 -21.92
CA PHE A 385 19.89 26.03 -23.09
C PHE A 385 19.60 26.96 -24.27
N ASN A 386 20.15 26.61 -25.43
CA ASN A 386 19.88 27.26 -26.71
C ASN A 386 19.43 26.17 -27.67
N GLY A 387 18.20 26.26 -28.16
CA GLY A 387 17.60 25.21 -28.97
C GLY A 387 16.09 25.39 -29.06
N ARG A 388 15.37 24.30 -29.27
CA ARG A 388 13.90 24.33 -29.32
C ARG A 388 13.29 23.07 -28.70
N ILE A 389 12.08 23.22 -28.17
CA ILE A 389 11.27 22.14 -27.62
C ILE A 389 9.96 22.03 -28.42
N TYR A 390 9.57 20.82 -28.82
CA TYR A 390 8.36 20.63 -29.63
C TYR A 390 7.73 19.23 -29.50
N ALA A 391 6.45 19.11 -29.87
CA ALA A 391 5.75 17.83 -29.94
C ALA A 391 6.08 17.05 -31.23
N LEU A 392 6.41 15.77 -31.09
CA LEU A 392 6.77 14.89 -32.19
C LEU A 392 5.59 14.71 -33.17
N GLY A 393 5.83 15.00 -34.44
CA GLY A 393 4.80 15.03 -35.49
C GLY A 393 4.09 16.37 -35.65
N ARG A 394 4.35 17.35 -34.78
CA ARG A 394 3.76 18.72 -34.82
C ARG A 394 4.78 19.80 -34.46
N SER A 395 5.96 19.77 -35.11
CA SER A 395 7.08 20.65 -34.81
C SER A 395 6.88 22.13 -35.17
N GLU A 396 5.89 22.47 -36.01
CA GLU A 396 5.60 23.86 -36.41
C GLU A 396 4.45 24.49 -35.61
N THR A 397 3.48 23.67 -35.18
CA THR A 397 2.27 24.12 -34.50
C THR A 397 2.37 24.05 -32.98
N CYS A 398 3.23 23.20 -32.44
CA CYS A 398 3.39 22.99 -31.00
C CYS A 398 4.88 22.96 -30.64
N ASN A 399 5.51 24.14 -30.70
CA ASN A 399 6.93 24.35 -30.40
C ASN A 399 7.16 25.65 -29.64
N ILE A 400 8.31 25.73 -29.00
CA ILE A 400 8.88 26.94 -28.41
C ILE A 400 10.37 26.95 -28.69
N ASP A 401 10.87 28.07 -29.21
CA ASP A 401 12.31 28.35 -29.30
C ASP A 401 12.84 28.86 -27.96
N VAL A 402 13.94 28.28 -27.51
CA VAL A 402 14.56 28.59 -26.23
C VAL A 402 15.90 29.25 -26.48
N ILE A 403 16.04 30.48 -26.01
CA ILE A 403 17.25 31.30 -26.18
C ILE A 403 17.78 31.61 -24.80
N ASN A 404 18.96 31.06 -24.49
CA ASN A 404 19.74 31.32 -23.30
C ASN A 404 18.92 31.24 -21.99
N SER A 405 18.01 30.25 -21.91
CA SER A 405 17.17 30.04 -20.74
C SER A 405 17.53 28.72 -20.07
N ASP A 406 17.52 28.71 -18.76
CA ASP A 406 17.67 27.55 -17.89
C ASP A 406 16.33 26.97 -17.43
N LEU A 407 15.21 27.63 -17.76
CA LEU A 407 13.86 27.16 -17.47
C LEU A 407 12.91 27.49 -18.63
N PHE A 408 12.21 26.49 -19.14
CA PHE A 408 11.25 26.66 -20.24
C PHE A 408 10.12 25.63 -20.13
N ARG A 409 8.97 25.91 -20.75
CA ARG A 409 7.75 25.11 -20.60
C ARG A 409 7.01 25.00 -21.93
N LEU A 410 6.66 23.79 -22.34
CA LEU A 410 5.80 23.49 -23.49
C LEU A 410 4.42 23.00 -23.01
N ASP A 411 3.35 23.69 -23.41
CA ASP A 411 1.98 23.26 -23.15
C ASP A 411 1.45 22.41 -24.30
N LEU A 412 1.12 21.15 -24.03
CA LEU A 412 0.51 20.23 -24.96
C LEU A 412 -1.01 20.25 -24.76
N THR A 413 -1.77 20.64 -25.77
CA THR A 413 -3.24 20.62 -25.68
C THR A 413 -3.78 19.18 -25.63
N MET A 414 -4.78 18.95 -24.78
CA MET A 414 -5.45 17.64 -24.61
C MET A 414 -6.51 17.38 -25.69
N SER A 415 -7.05 18.46 -26.25
CA SER A 415 -8.02 18.47 -27.34
C SER A 415 -7.45 19.25 -28.53
N GLY A 416 -7.78 18.81 -29.75
CA GLY A 416 -7.31 19.42 -31.00
C GLY A 416 -6.18 18.67 -31.70
N GLN A 417 -5.85 19.09 -32.92
CA GLN A 417 -4.81 18.45 -33.75
C GLN A 417 -3.43 19.09 -33.60
N ASP A 418 -3.31 20.17 -32.82
CA ASP A 418 -2.15 21.07 -32.83
C ASP A 418 -0.89 20.46 -32.20
N CYS A 419 -1.03 19.64 -31.16
CA CYS A 419 0.10 19.00 -30.47
C CYS A 419 0.17 17.47 -30.67
N ASN A 420 -0.73 16.84 -31.44
CA ASN A 420 -0.74 15.37 -31.68
C ASN A 420 -0.76 14.51 -30.39
N THR A 421 -1.46 14.98 -29.37
CA THR A 421 -1.69 14.24 -28.13
C THR A 421 -2.63 13.05 -28.41
N GLN A 422 -2.16 11.84 -28.17
CA GLN A 422 -2.89 10.60 -28.45
C GLN A 422 -3.63 10.13 -27.19
N SER A 423 -4.95 9.96 -27.29
CA SER A 423 -5.70 9.23 -26.27
C SER A 423 -5.56 7.72 -26.53
N VAL A 424 -4.93 7.01 -25.60
CA VAL A 424 -4.76 5.56 -25.69
C VAL A 424 -6.03 4.94 -25.14
N ARG A 425 -6.84 4.32 -26.02
CA ARG A 425 -7.99 3.50 -25.63
C ARG A 425 -7.53 2.04 -25.55
N ASP A 426 -7.43 1.50 -24.35
CA ASP A 426 -7.12 0.09 -24.13
C ASP A 426 -8.35 -0.60 -23.52
N GLY A 427 -8.96 -1.51 -24.28
CA GLY A 427 -9.94 -2.54 -23.87
C GLY A 427 -11.26 -2.13 -23.20
N PHE A 428 -11.25 -1.21 -22.22
CA PHE A 428 -12.40 -0.75 -21.44
C PHE A 428 -12.12 0.55 -20.65
N GLN A 429 -10.88 1.07 -20.63
CA GLN A 429 -10.50 2.27 -19.86
C GLN A 429 -10.29 3.49 -20.77
N THR A 430 -11.09 4.53 -20.54
CA THR A 430 -10.90 5.88 -21.11
C THR A 430 -10.16 6.74 -20.09
N GLY A 431 -9.09 7.46 -20.47
CA GLY A 431 -8.41 8.38 -19.53
C GLY A 431 -6.89 8.51 -19.67
N ILE A 432 -6.25 7.82 -20.62
CA ILE A 432 -4.80 7.91 -20.84
C ILE A 432 -4.50 8.80 -22.03
N TYR A 433 -3.78 9.89 -21.81
CA TYR A 433 -3.27 10.78 -22.85
C TYR A 433 -1.75 10.69 -22.92
N SER A 434 -1.20 10.57 -24.11
CA SER A 434 0.24 10.47 -24.31
C SER A 434 0.72 11.35 -25.45
N ASN A 435 1.92 11.90 -25.29
CA ASN A 435 2.57 12.74 -26.29
C ASN A 435 4.08 12.50 -26.22
N THR A 436 4.81 12.74 -27.31
CA THR A 436 6.27 12.62 -27.32
C THR A 436 6.87 13.98 -27.59
N VAL A 437 7.70 14.48 -26.68
CA VAL A 437 8.33 15.79 -26.75
C VAL A 437 9.81 15.65 -27.08
N VAL A 438 10.30 16.49 -27.98
CA VAL A 438 11.70 16.49 -28.43
C VAL A 438 12.37 17.78 -27.99
N LEU A 439 13.53 17.66 -27.35
CA LEU A 439 14.45 18.77 -27.07
C LEU A 439 15.59 18.70 -28.07
N GLN A 440 15.69 19.73 -28.90
CA GLN A 440 16.63 19.79 -30.01
C GLN A 440 17.62 20.93 -29.78
N HIS A 441 18.92 20.63 -29.83
CA HIS A 441 19.99 21.61 -29.59
C HIS A 441 20.26 22.52 -30.79
N HIS A 442 20.02 22.04 -32.01
CA HIS A 442 20.19 22.84 -33.22
C HIS A 442 18.82 23.23 -33.78
N SER A 443 18.64 24.48 -34.20
CA SER A 443 17.37 25.01 -34.71
C SER A 443 16.84 24.38 -36.03
N VAL A 444 17.61 23.47 -36.66
CA VAL A 444 17.31 22.95 -38.01
C VAL A 444 17.49 21.44 -38.12
N VAL A 445 18.60 20.88 -37.60
CA VAL A 445 18.94 19.47 -37.77
C VAL A 445 18.89 18.70 -36.45
N MET A 446 18.47 17.43 -36.50
CA MET A 446 18.51 16.54 -35.33
C MET A 446 19.89 15.90 -35.18
N THR A 447 20.35 15.75 -33.94
CA THR A 447 21.69 15.25 -33.61
C THR A 447 21.63 14.17 -32.53
N LYS A 448 22.73 13.43 -32.32
CA LYS A 448 22.85 12.45 -31.22
C LYS A 448 22.75 13.07 -29.81
N ALA A 449 22.77 14.39 -29.70
CA ALA A 449 22.60 15.12 -28.44
C ALA A 449 21.14 15.48 -28.14
N ASP A 450 20.21 15.26 -29.08
CA ASP A 450 18.81 15.58 -28.86
C ASP A 450 18.14 14.54 -27.96
N LYS A 451 17.20 15.00 -27.14
CA LYS A 451 16.47 14.16 -26.18
C LYS A 451 15.02 14.03 -26.57
N ILE A 452 14.48 12.83 -26.37
CA ILE A 452 13.10 12.51 -26.68
C ILE A 452 12.45 11.98 -25.41
N TYR A 453 11.39 12.63 -24.96
CA TYR A 453 10.64 12.27 -23.76
C TYR A 453 9.23 11.83 -24.15
N LYS A 454 8.81 10.64 -23.70
CA LYS A 454 7.41 10.20 -23.85
C LYS A 454 6.64 10.57 -22.60
N VAL A 455 5.74 11.53 -22.75
CA VAL A 455 4.89 12.05 -21.68
C VAL A 455 3.56 11.28 -21.67
N LYS A 456 3.09 10.87 -20.49
CA LYS A 456 1.84 10.11 -20.33
C LYS A 456 1.06 10.67 -19.12
N CYS A 457 -0.17 11.11 -19.31
CA CYS A 457 -1.09 11.48 -18.24
C CYS A 457 -2.20 10.43 -18.15
N THR A 458 -2.43 9.89 -16.96
CA THR A 458 -3.45 8.85 -16.71
C THR A 458 -4.45 9.37 -15.70
N TYR A 459 -5.68 9.68 -16.13
CA TYR A 459 -6.77 10.10 -15.23
C TYR A 459 -7.52 8.86 -14.74
N ASP A 460 -7.70 8.75 -13.42
CA ASP A 460 -8.39 7.63 -12.76
C ASP A 460 -9.90 7.91 -12.72
N MET A 461 -10.71 6.99 -13.27
CA MET A 461 -12.18 7.08 -13.30
C MET A 461 -12.86 6.02 -12.40
N SER A 462 -12.10 5.33 -11.54
CA SER A 462 -12.64 4.31 -10.64
C SER A 462 -13.42 4.91 -9.45
N SER A 463 -14.46 4.22 -8.98
CA SER A 463 -15.19 4.56 -7.76
C SER A 463 -14.33 4.23 -6.52
N LYS A 464 -14.16 5.17 -5.59
CA LYS A 464 -13.35 5.00 -4.36
C LYS A 464 -14.13 5.33 -3.09
N ASN A 465 -13.97 4.52 -2.04
CA ASN A 465 -14.51 4.80 -0.70
C ASN A 465 -13.54 5.70 0.09
N ILE A 466 -14.05 6.75 0.75
CA ILE A 466 -13.22 7.70 1.49
C ILE A 466 -13.56 7.66 2.98
N THR A 467 -12.61 7.18 3.79
CA THR A 467 -12.54 7.42 5.23
C THR A 467 -11.48 8.47 5.51
N PHE A 468 -11.82 9.49 6.28
CA PHE A 468 -10.94 10.60 6.62
C PHE A 468 -9.83 10.19 7.60
N GLY A 469 -8.57 10.49 7.26
CA GLY A 469 -7.53 10.74 8.26
C GLY A 469 -6.13 10.18 8.00
N MET A 470 -5.41 10.74 7.02
CA MET A 470 -4.05 11.35 7.12
C MET A 470 -3.17 11.11 5.88
N MET A 471 -2.51 12.20 5.49
CA MET A 471 -1.86 12.55 4.23
C MET A 471 -0.72 11.59 3.80
N PRO A 472 -0.60 11.24 2.49
CA PRO A 472 0.57 10.52 1.99
C PRO A 472 1.73 11.48 1.80
N ILE A 473 2.92 11.10 2.28
CA ILE A 473 4.18 11.74 1.93
C ILE A 473 4.73 11.01 0.71
N ARG A 474 4.63 11.62 -0.46
CA ARG A 474 5.48 11.36 -1.63
C ARG A 474 6.51 12.50 -1.68
N ASP A 475 7.79 12.24 -1.88
CA ASP A 475 8.47 12.13 -3.19
C ASP A 475 9.99 11.89 -2.98
N PRO A 476 10.85 11.67 -4.02
CA PRO A 476 10.58 11.50 -5.46
C PRO A 476 11.26 10.28 -6.13
N GLU A 477 10.92 10.11 -7.42
CA GLU A 477 10.97 8.96 -8.34
C GLU A 477 12.29 8.62 -9.08
N MET A 478 12.24 7.54 -9.87
CA MET A 478 12.89 7.43 -11.18
C MET A 478 11.86 7.76 -12.28
N ILE A 479 12.21 8.65 -13.21
CA ILE A 479 11.30 9.46 -14.05
C ILE A 479 10.49 8.62 -15.07
N SER A 480 9.17 8.52 -14.86
CA SER A 480 8.15 8.43 -15.92
C SER A 480 6.96 9.27 -15.50
N ILE A 481 6.79 10.44 -16.13
CA ILE A 481 5.95 11.47 -15.52
C ILE A 481 4.49 11.22 -15.88
N THR A 482 3.75 10.69 -14.92
CA THR A 482 2.29 10.59 -14.87
C THR A 482 1.79 11.37 -13.65
N SER A 483 1.26 12.56 -13.85
CA SER A 483 0.79 13.45 -12.78
C SER A 483 -0.71 13.74 -12.93
N ALA A 484 -1.60 12.81 -12.59
CA ALA A 484 -3.01 13.18 -12.44
C ALA A 484 -3.35 13.38 -10.95
N PRO A 485 -4.08 14.45 -10.59
CA PRO A 485 -4.65 14.59 -9.25
C PRO A 485 -5.71 13.51 -8.99
N GLU A 486 -5.73 12.98 -7.76
CA GLU A 486 -6.80 12.08 -7.28
C GLU A 486 -8.16 12.83 -7.28
N ALA A 487 -9.24 12.16 -7.72
CA ALA A 487 -10.57 12.77 -7.76
C ALA A 487 -11.10 13.05 -6.34
N PRO A 488 -11.57 14.28 -6.02
CA PRO A 488 -12.03 14.61 -4.68
C PRO A 488 -13.40 13.96 -4.34
N PRO A 489 -13.64 13.64 -3.05
CA PRO A 489 -14.90 13.03 -2.59
C PRO A 489 -16.12 13.91 -2.91
N PRO A 490 -17.23 13.34 -3.42
CA PRO A 490 -18.49 14.06 -3.51
C PRO A 490 -19.15 14.12 -2.12
N ARG A 491 -20.00 15.12 -1.88
CA ARG A 491 -20.80 15.23 -0.65
C ARG A 491 -22.28 15.42 -0.99
N ILE A 492 -23.17 14.88 -0.14
CA ILE A 492 -24.61 15.12 -0.19
C ILE A 492 -24.94 16.32 0.70
N ARG A 493 -25.80 17.22 0.21
CA ARG A 493 -26.37 18.33 0.98
C ARG A 493 -27.87 18.41 0.73
N ILE A 494 -28.63 18.62 1.80
CA ILE A 494 -30.08 18.79 1.75
C ILE A 494 -30.38 20.23 2.15
N LEU A 495 -30.94 20.99 1.21
CA LEU A 495 -31.12 22.43 1.34
C LEU A 495 -32.60 22.79 1.47
N ASP A 496 -32.90 23.78 2.32
CA ASP A 496 -34.21 24.43 2.38
C ASP A 496 -34.45 25.38 1.19
N SER A 497 -35.65 25.94 1.12
CA SER A 497 -36.02 26.96 0.12
C SER A 497 -35.14 28.24 0.13
N ARG A 498 -34.30 28.43 1.15
CA ARG A 498 -33.34 29.53 1.28
C ARG A 498 -31.90 29.07 1.02
N SER A 499 -31.71 27.88 0.46
CA SER A 499 -30.42 27.24 0.18
C SER A 499 -29.55 27.01 1.42
N ARG A 500 -30.17 26.81 2.59
CA ARG A 500 -29.46 26.49 3.84
C ARG A 500 -29.60 25.01 4.15
N GLU A 501 -28.54 24.45 4.68
CA GLU A 501 -28.51 23.04 5.07
C GLU A 501 -29.40 22.79 6.28
N VAL A 502 -30.20 21.73 6.19
CA VAL A 502 -31.21 21.39 7.20
C VAL A 502 -31.11 19.94 7.64
N GLU A 503 -31.12 19.73 8.95
CA GLU A 503 -31.13 18.39 9.56
C GLU A 503 -32.53 17.97 10.03
N THR A 504 -33.40 18.96 10.31
CA THR A 504 -34.79 18.74 10.78
C THR A 504 -35.77 19.47 9.88
N VAL A 505 -36.76 18.75 9.36
CA VAL A 505 -37.75 19.25 8.40
C VAL A 505 -39.14 18.73 8.73
N ARG A 506 -40.19 19.30 8.15
CA ARG A 506 -41.57 18.80 8.28
C ARG A 506 -41.99 18.05 7.02
N ILE A 507 -42.93 17.12 7.16
CA ILE A 507 -43.52 16.44 6.00
C ILE A 507 -44.09 17.47 5.03
N GLY A 508 -43.79 17.30 3.74
CA GLY A 508 -44.24 18.19 2.67
C GLY A 508 -43.41 19.46 2.51
N ASP A 509 -42.38 19.70 3.34
CA ASP A 509 -41.43 20.78 3.08
C ASP A 509 -40.70 20.50 1.75
N LYS A 510 -40.58 21.53 0.90
CA LYS A 510 -39.84 21.44 -0.36
C LYS A 510 -38.34 21.62 -0.12
N LEU A 511 -37.57 20.59 -0.46
CA LEU A 511 -36.14 20.52 -0.22
C LEU A 511 -35.38 20.28 -1.52
N THR A 512 -34.13 20.73 -1.56
CA THR A 512 -33.21 20.45 -2.67
C THR A 512 -32.16 19.45 -2.21
N PHE A 513 -32.18 18.26 -2.80
CA PHE A 513 -31.15 17.24 -2.66
C PHE A 513 -30.03 17.53 -3.65
N ARG A 514 -28.83 17.83 -3.16
CA ARG A 514 -27.69 18.24 -3.97
C ARG A 514 -26.48 17.35 -3.69
N ILE A 515 -25.97 16.68 -4.73
CA ILE A 515 -24.70 15.95 -4.70
C ILE A 515 -23.67 16.85 -5.36
N GLU A 516 -22.63 17.30 -4.64
CA GLU A 516 -21.64 18.23 -5.17
C GLU A 516 -20.20 17.79 -4.95
N ILE A 517 -19.32 18.11 -5.90
CA ILE A 517 -17.88 18.00 -5.75
C ILE A 517 -17.33 19.33 -5.21
N PRO A 518 -16.53 19.34 -4.13
CA PRO A 518 -16.12 20.56 -3.45
C PRO A 518 -15.07 21.42 -4.17
N GLU A 519 -14.44 20.92 -5.24
CA GLU A 519 -13.39 21.62 -6.00
C GLU A 519 -13.68 21.60 -7.51
N ASP A 520 -13.12 22.57 -8.25
CA ASP A 520 -13.19 22.59 -9.71
C ASP A 520 -12.34 21.45 -10.28
N THR A 521 -12.99 20.42 -10.79
CA THR A 521 -12.33 19.22 -11.30
C THR A 521 -12.74 18.89 -12.73
N PRO A 522 -11.88 18.21 -13.50
CA PRO A 522 -12.25 17.70 -14.83
C PRO A 522 -13.27 16.55 -14.76
N TYR A 523 -13.69 16.15 -13.55
CA TYR A 523 -14.60 15.05 -13.32
C TYR A 523 -16.05 15.53 -13.22
N GLY A 524 -16.94 14.95 -14.03
CA GLY A 524 -18.38 15.01 -13.81
C GLY A 524 -18.83 13.91 -12.84
N ILE A 525 -19.99 14.07 -12.21
CA ILE A 525 -20.63 13.06 -11.35
C ILE A 525 -21.94 12.57 -11.93
N PHE A 526 -22.25 11.32 -11.62
CA PHE A 526 -23.42 10.60 -12.11
C PHE A 526 -24.02 9.74 -10.98
N ALA A 527 -25.29 9.94 -10.64
CA ALA A 527 -25.97 9.16 -9.62
C ALA A 527 -26.48 7.84 -10.21
N ARG A 528 -25.82 6.73 -9.87
CA ARG A 528 -26.14 5.40 -10.40
C ARG A 528 -27.31 4.74 -9.70
N SER A 529 -27.44 4.88 -8.38
CA SER A 529 -28.49 4.24 -7.58
C SER A 529 -28.64 4.99 -6.26
N CYS A 530 -29.85 5.29 -5.81
CA CYS A 530 -30.09 5.99 -4.55
C CYS A 530 -31.24 5.35 -3.78
N VAL A 531 -31.09 5.19 -2.47
CA VAL A 531 -32.05 4.55 -1.58
C VAL A 531 -32.28 5.43 -0.35
N ALA A 532 -33.52 5.66 0.04
CA ALA A 532 -33.88 6.15 1.37
C ALA A 532 -34.14 4.97 2.30
N MET A 533 -33.59 5.01 3.50
CA MET A 533 -33.74 3.98 4.53
C MET A 533 -34.31 4.60 5.80
N ALA A 534 -35.20 3.88 6.47
CA ALA A 534 -35.60 4.22 7.84
C ALA A 534 -34.40 4.06 8.78
N LYS A 535 -34.34 4.84 9.86
CA LYS A 535 -33.27 4.77 10.86
C LYS A 535 -33.13 3.39 11.51
N ASP A 536 -34.22 2.66 11.64
CA ASP A 536 -34.24 1.29 12.14
C ASP A 536 -33.84 0.23 11.10
N SER A 537 -33.51 0.67 9.87
CA SER A 537 -33.12 -0.15 8.72
C SER A 537 -34.15 -1.20 8.28
N LYS A 538 -35.39 -1.14 8.78
CA LYS A 538 -36.44 -2.12 8.45
C LYS A 538 -37.20 -1.79 7.17
N SER A 539 -37.29 -0.50 6.84
CA SER A 539 -38.00 0.00 5.67
C SER A 539 -37.03 0.74 4.75
N THR A 540 -37.07 0.42 3.45
CA THR A 540 -36.24 1.05 2.42
C THR A 540 -37.09 1.45 1.22
N PHE A 541 -36.78 2.58 0.62
CA PHE A 541 -37.43 3.11 -0.59
C PHE A 541 -36.36 3.43 -1.62
N GLN A 542 -36.37 2.73 -2.76
CA GLN A 542 -35.44 3.02 -3.85
C GLN A 542 -35.92 4.27 -4.59
N ILE A 543 -35.05 5.27 -4.64
CA ILE A 543 -35.32 6.59 -5.20
C ILE A 543 -34.88 6.63 -6.66
N ILE A 544 -33.63 6.23 -6.91
CA ILE A 544 -33.05 6.09 -8.24
C ILE A 544 -32.68 4.62 -8.41
N ASP A 545 -33.11 4.01 -9.51
CA ASP A 545 -32.75 2.64 -9.87
C ASP A 545 -31.29 2.52 -10.30
N ASP A 546 -30.76 1.31 -10.47
CA ASP A 546 -29.35 1.07 -10.86
C ASP A 546 -29.00 1.54 -12.28
N GLU A 547 -30.03 1.94 -13.05
CA GLU A 547 -29.94 2.50 -14.38
C GLU A 547 -29.96 4.03 -14.37
N GLY A 548 -30.04 4.68 -13.19
CA GLY A 548 -30.03 6.13 -13.02
C GLY A 548 -31.38 6.82 -13.26
N CYS A 549 -32.49 6.08 -13.27
CA CYS A 549 -33.85 6.60 -13.46
C CYS A 549 -34.61 6.72 -12.11
N PRO A 550 -35.40 7.79 -11.89
CA PRO A 550 -36.23 7.91 -10.68
C PRO A 550 -37.34 6.86 -10.64
N VAL A 551 -37.46 6.08 -9.56
CA VAL A 551 -38.47 5.01 -9.43
C VAL A 551 -39.90 5.58 -9.36
N ASP A 552 -40.08 6.66 -8.60
CA ASP A 552 -41.34 7.42 -8.51
C ASP A 552 -41.06 8.93 -8.63
N PRO A 553 -41.20 9.51 -9.83
CA PRO A 553 -40.97 10.94 -10.06
C PRO A 553 -41.89 11.87 -9.26
N SER A 554 -43.02 11.37 -8.74
CA SER A 554 -43.95 12.18 -7.94
C SER A 554 -43.44 12.40 -6.51
N ILE A 555 -42.67 11.44 -5.98
CA ILE A 555 -42.06 11.51 -4.65
C ILE A 555 -40.66 12.11 -4.74
N PHE A 556 -39.87 11.69 -5.73
CA PHE A 556 -38.51 12.17 -5.93
C PHE A 556 -38.20 12.31 -7.43
N PRO A 557 -38.15 13.55 -7.94
CA PRO A 557 -37.88 13.82 -9.36
C PRO A 557 -36.45 13.47 -9.81
N SER A 558 -36.23 13.45 -11.13
CA SER A 558 -34.91 13.20 -11.73
C SER A 558 -33.87 14.25 -11.33
N PHE A 559 -32.59 13.83 -11.31
CA PHE A 559 -31.47 14.74 -11.13
C PHE A 559 -31.25 15.63 -12.36
N THR A 560 -30.97 16.90 -12.10
CA THR A 560 -30.58 17.91 -13.10
C THR A 560 -29.17 18.40 -12.81
N PRO A 561 -28.32 18.61 -13.82
CA PRO A 561 -26.95 19.09 -13.61
C PRO A 561 -26.94 20.59 -13.30
N ASP A 562 -26.14 20.99 -12.31
CA ASP A 562 -25.88 22.36 -11.88
C ASP A 562 -24.38 22.54 -11.65
N GLY A 563 -23.63 22.87 -12.70
CA GLY A 563 -22.17 22.97 -12.65
C GLY A 563 -21.51 21.61 -12.32
N ASN A 564 -20.76 21.55 -11.22
CA ASN A 564 -20.14 20.32 -10.69
C ASN A 564 -21.07 19.56 -9.72
N ALA A 565 -22.36 19.90 -9.69
CA ALA A 565 -23.35 19.28 -8.81
C ALA A 565 -24.51 18.65 -9.59
N LEU A 566 -25.14 17.65 -8.98
CA LEU A 566 -26.45 17.12 -9.39
C LEU A 566 -27.48 17.55 -8.36
N GLN A 567 -28.60 18.13 -8.80
CA GLN A 567 -29.68 18.57 -7.91
C GLN A 567 -31.04 18.00 -8.30
N SER A 568 -31.84 17.65 -7.30
CA SER A 568 -33.26 17.30 -7.44
C SER A 568 -34.07 17.99 -6.34
N VAL A 569 -35.27 18.46 -6.68
CA VAL A 569 -36.17 19.14 -5.75
C VAL A 569 -37.30 18.19 -5.39
N TYR A 570 -37.46 17.85 -4.12
CA TYR A 570 -38.44 16.86 -3.63
C TYR A 570 -39.23 17.38 -2.43
N GLU A 571 -40.37 16.75 -2.15
CA GLU A 571 -41.17 17.02 -0.96
C GLU A 571 -40.79 16.04 0.17
N ALA A 572 -40.50 16.57 1.36
CA ALA A 572 -40.02 15.77 2.48
C ALA A 572 -41.04 14.68 2.87
N PHE A 573 -40.56 13.44 2.98
CA PHE A 573 -41.36 12.27 3.34
C PHE A 573 -40.71 11.51 4.51
N ARG A 574 -41.48 10.66 5.20
CA ARG A 574 -40.98 9.79 6.26
C ARG A 574 -41.56 8.38 6.18
N PHE A 575 -40.93 7.44 6.86
CA PHE A 575 -41.48 6.10 7.05
C PHE A 575 -42.49 6.09 8.21
N THR A 576 -43.49 5.21 8.17
CA THR A 576 -44.55 5.14 9.18
C THR A 576 -44.03 4.91 10.60
N GLU A 577 -42.98 4.09 10.73
CA GLU A 577 -42.40 3.65 12.00
C GLU A 577 -41.11 4.40 12.40
N SER A 578 -40.63 5.35 11.59
CA SER A 578 -39.39 6.08 11.84
C SER A 578 -39.46 7.55 11.42
N TYR A 579 -39.14 8.44 12.35
CA TYR A 579 -38.95 9.88 12.08
C TYR A 579 -37.61 10.19 11.40
N GLY A 580 -36.63 9.28 11.45
CA GLY A 580 -35.34 9.42 10.78
C GLY A 580 -35.33 8.77 9.40
N VAL A 581 -34.81 9.50 8.41
CA VAL A 581 -34.60 9.04 7.02
C VAL A 581 -33.13 9.20 6.66
N ILE A 582 -32.50 8.11 6.20
CA ILE A 582 -31.11 8.05 5.75
C ILE A 582 -31.12 7.90 4.23
N PHE A 583 -30.57 8.86 3.51
CA PHE A 583 -30.35 8.76 2.07
C PHE A 583 -29.00 8.12 1.82
N GLN A 584 -28.94 7.11 0.96
CA GLN A 584 -27.72 6.45 0.52
C GLN A 584 -27.66 6.48 -1.01
N CYS A 585 -26.62 7.09 -1.59
CA CYS A 585 -26.45 7.20 -3.04
C CYS A 585 -25.12 6.62 -3.51
N ASN A 586 -25.17 6.00 -4.68
CA ASN A 586 -24.06 5.46 -5.42
C ASN A 586 -23.70 6.39 -6.57
N VAL A 587 -22.45 6.87 -6.60
CA VAL A 587 -22.01 7.90 -7.57
C VAL A 587 -20.82 7.41 -8.40
N LYS A 588 -20.88 7.69 -9.70
CA LYS A 588 -19.83 7.39 -10.68
C LYS A 588 -19.21 8.69 -11.23
N TYR A 589 -17.91 8.67 -11.50
CA TYR A 589 -17.21 9.78 -12.16
C TYR A 589 -17.18 9.64 -13.69
N CYS A 590 -17.26 10.78 -14.38
CA CYS A 590 -17.08 10.94 -15.82
C CYS A 590 -15.94 11.93 -16.09
N LEU A 591 -15.28 11.86 -17.25
CA LEU A 591 -14.35 12.92 -17.68
C LEU A 591 -15.14 13.94 -18.51
N GLY A 592 -15.22 15.18 -18.03
CA GLY A 592 -16.13 16.19 -18.58
C GLY A 592 -17.60 15.96 -18.16
N PRO A 593 -18.57 16.63 -18.81
CA PRO A 593 -19.98 16.40 -18.53
C PRO A 593 -20.33 14.94 -18.83
N CYS A 594 -21.05 14.29 -17.91
CA CYS A 594 -21.56 12.94 -18.13
C CYS A 594 -22.54 12.90 -19.33
N GLU A 595 -23.00 11.72 -19.76
CA GLU A 595 -24.08 11.57 -20.75
C GLU A 595 -25.42 11.23 -20.04
N PRO A 596 -26.57 11.78 -20.46
CA PRO A 596 -27.84 11.56 -19.79
C PRO A 596 -28.45 10.18 -20.08
N ALA A 597 -29.16 9.61 -19.09
CA ALA A 597 -30.20 8.60 -19.29
C ALA A 597 -31.34 9.13 -20.11
N VAL A 598 -31.97 8.20 -20.81
CA VAL A 598 -33.30 8.42 -21.36
C VAL A 598 -34.23 7.45 -20.66
N CYS A 599 -35.08 7.97 -19.79
CA CYS A 599 -36.09 7.22 -19.07
C CYS A 599 -37.46 7.38 -19.78
N GLU A 600 -38.14 6.28 -20.04
CA GLU A 600 -39.41 6.25 -20.76
C GLU A 600 -40.58 6.07 -19.76
N TRP A 601 -41.41 7.11 -19.57
CA TRP A 601 -42.67 7.04 -18.80
C TRP A 601 -43.88 7.19 -19.73
N GLY A 602 -44.49 6.07 -20.10
CA GLY A 602 -45.66 6.09 -20.98
C GLY A 602 -45.33 6.59 -22.39
N ARG A 603 -45.79 7.80 -22.76
CA ARG A 603 -45.52 8.44 -24.06
C ARG A 603 -44.52 9.60 -24.00
N GLU A 604 -44.00 9.95 -22.82
CA GLU A 604 -43.04 11.04 -22.63
C GLU A 604 -41.67 10.46 -22.25
N SER A 605 -40.61 10.99 -22.89
CA SER A 605 -39.22 10.65 -22.58
C SER A 605 -38.63 11.75 -21.72
N VAL A 606 -38.17 11.40 -20.51
CA VAL A 606 -37.47 12.33 -19.62
C VAL A 606 -35.99 11.97 -19.62
N GLU A 607 -35.15 12.98 -19.86
CA GLU A 607 -33.71 12.83 -19.69
C GLU A 607 -33.40 12.75 -18.19
N SER A 608 -32.82 11.63 -17.78
CA SER A 608 -32.21 11.46 -16.47
C SER A 608 -30.71 11.30 -16.66
N TRP A 609 -29.93 10.84 -15.69
CA TRP A 609 -28.50 10.60 -15.87
C TRP A 609 -28.22 9.16 -15.43
N GLY A 610 -28.22 8.24 -16.41
CA GLY A 610 -28.45 6.80 -16.26
C GLY A 610 -28.14 6.00 -17.57
N LYS A 611 -27.36 4.92 -17.61
CA LYS A 611 -26.93 4.37 -18.93
C LYS A 611 -27.83 3.23 -19.44
N ARG A 612 -28.54 3.42 -20.56
CA ARG A 612 -29.21 2.30 -21.27
C ARG A 612 -28.19 1.35 -21.94
N ARG A 613 -28.09 0.09 -21.48
CA ARG A 613 -27.46 -1.00 -22.25
C ARG A 613 -28.49 -1.69 -23.15
N ARG A 614 -28.21 -1.76 -24.46
CA ARG A 614 -28.94 -2.62 -25.41
C ARG A 614 -28.80 -4.08 -24.96
N ARG A 615 -29.91 -4.74 -24.61
CA ARG A 615 -29.95 -6.14 -24.20
C ARG A 615 -29.66 -7.04 -25.41
N SER A 616 -28.43 -7.52 -25.56
CA SER A 616 -28.14 -8.71 -26.37
C SER A 616 -28.32 -9.94 -25.49
N LEU A 617 -29.20 -10.85 -25.88
CA LEU A 617 -29.33 -12.18 -25.27
C LEU A 617 -28.00 -12.94 -25.37
N ALA A 618 -27.29 -13.05 -24.26
CA ALA A 618 -26.30 -14.09 -23.99
C ALA A 618 -26.13 -14.19 -22.47
N ASN A 619 -26.32 -15.39 -21.92
CA ASN A 619 -26.17 -15.69 -20.49
C ASN A 619 -24.76 -15.29 -20.03
N ALA A 620 -24.70 -14.33 -19.11
CA ALA A 620 -23.49 -13.96 -18.37
C ALA A 620 -23.89 -13.77 -16.90
N THR A 621 -23.22 -14.49 -16.01
CA THR A 621 -23.21 -14.23 -14.57
C THR A 621 -22.57 -12.86 -14.34
N GLU A 622 -23.35 -11.89 -13.86
CA GLU A 622 -22.91 -10.52 -13.63
C GLU A 622 -22.00 -10.44 -12.40
N GLU A 623 -20.78 -9.95 -12.63
CA GLU A 623 -19.86 -9.44 -11.62
C GLU A 623 -20.44 -8.13 -11.05
N LYS A 624 -20.65 -8.08 -9.73
CA LYS A 624 -21.03 -6.85 -9.01
C LYS A 624 -19.80 -5.94 -8.92
N ALA A 625 -19.81 -4.84 -9.66
CA ALA A 625 -18.89 -3.72 -9.45
C ALA A 625 -19.19 -3.09 -8.07
N GLU A 626 -18.18 -3.00 -7.20
CA GLU A 626 -18.31 -2.31 -5.92
C GLU A 626 -18.34 -0.80 -6.13
N ASP A 627 -19.40 -0.21 -5.59
CA ASP A 627 -19.91 1.10 -5.92
C ASP A 627 -19.78 2.02 -4.68
N MET A 628 -19.39 3.29 -4.86
CA MET A 628 -19.13 4.23 -3.75
C MET A 628 -20.46 4.70 -3.13
N THR A 629 -20.69 4.44 -1.85
CA THR A 629 -21.95 4.82 -1.17
C THR A 629 -21.78 6.06 -0.28
N LEU A 630 -22.43 7.17 -0.64
CA LEU A 630 -22.57 8.39 0.16
C LEU A 630 -23.83 8.28 1.03
N SER A 631 -23.81 8.73 2.29
CA SER A 631 -25.03 8.75 3.11
C SER A 631 -25.26 10.05 3.89
N GLN A 632 -26.53 10.44 4.09
CA GLN A 632 -26.96 11.62 4.85
C GLN A 632 -28.26 11.34 5.61
N GLU A 633 -28.34 11.68 6.91
CA GLU A 633 -29.53 11.51 7.76
C GLU A 633 -30.28 12.85 7.95
N ILE A 634 -31.62 12.79 7.94
CA ILE A 634 -32.50 13.90 8.36
C ILE A 634 -33.64 13.39 9.25
N LEU A 635 -34.17 14.28 10.10
CA LEU A 635 -35.36 14.05 10.92
C LEU A 635 -36.58 14.76 10.33
N VAL A 636 -37.67 14.03 10.12
CA VAL A 636 -38.89 14.56 9.49
C VAL A 636 -40.07 14.52 10.47
N LEU A 637 -40.59 15.68 10.85
CA LEU A 637 -41.65 15.86 11.85
C LEU A 637 -43.06 15.96 11.23
N ASP A 638 -44.08 15.53 11.97
CA ASP A 638 -45.48 15.58 11.58
C ASP A 638 -46.13 16.97 11.81
N PHE A 639 -47.26 17.21 11.14
CA PHE A 639 -48.11 18.38 11.39
C PHE A 639 -48.78 18.28 12.77
N GLY A 640 -48.23 18.94 13.78
CA GLY A 640 -48.88 19.09 15.10
C GLY A 640 -47.95 19.01 16.31
N ASP A 641 -46.69 18.60 16.15
CA ASP A 641 -45.75 18.40 17.26
C ASP A 641 -44.96 19.67 17.60
N GLU A 642 -45.63 20.78 17.89
CA GLU A 642 -44.96 21.98 18.41
C GLU A 642 -44.44 21.79 19.86
N LYS A 643 -44.88 20.74 20.55
CA LYS A 643 -44.58 20.51 21.98
C LYS A 643 -43.43 19.54 22.27
N GLN A 644 -42.91 18.84 21.25
CA GLN A 644 -41.90 17.78 21.45
C GLN A 644 -40.46 18.24 21.14
N SER A 645 -40.30 19.36 20.44
CA SER A 645 -39.00 19.98 20.15
C SER A 645 -38.30 20.54 21.41
N ASP A 646 -39.07 20.97 22.41
CA ASP A 646 -38.55 21.43 23.70
C ASP A 646 -38.26 20.27 24.68
N PHE A 647 -38.86 19.09 24.46
CA PHE A 647 -38.66 17.93 25.33
C PHE A 647 -37.36 17.15 25.01
N LEU A 648 -36.88 17.22 23.76
CA LEU A 648 -35.62 16.57 23.35
C LEU A 648 -34.36 17.41 23.64
N LYS A 649 -34.52 18.68 24.03
CA LYS A 649 -33.40 19.55 24.43
C LYS A 649 -33.08 19.47 25.93
N SER A 650 -33.96 18.90 26.76
CA SER A 650 -33.81 18.87 28.22
C SER A 650 -33.10 17.63 28.79
N ASP A 651 -32.88 16.57 28.01
CA ASP A 651 -32.21 15.35 28.51
C ASP A 651 -30.67 15.46 28.60
N ALA A 652 -30.13 16.65 28.37
CA ALA A 652 -28.74 16.97 28.64
C ALA A 652 -28.52 17.56 30.06
N SER A 653 -29.18 17.03 31.10
CA SER A 653 -28.73 17.24 32.49
C SER A 653 -29.43 16.33 33.53
N ILE A 654 -28.64 15.39 34.07
CA ILE A 654 -28.65 14.88 35.46
C ILE A 654 -29.75 13.86 35.87
N ASP A 655 -29.36 12.58 35.79
CA ASP A 655 -29.33 11.51 36.82
C ASP A 655 -30.35 11.49 37.98
N PHE A 656 -31.11 10.39 38.14
CA PHE A 656 -31.10 9.46 39.30
C PHE A 656 -32.17 8.34 39.20
N ASN A 657 -31.69 7.08 39.22
CA ASN A 657 -32.18 5.85 39.85
C ASN A 657 -33.59 5.22 39.60
N GLU A 658 -33.51 3.98 39.07
CA GLU A 658 -34.05 2.71 39.61
C GLU A 658 -35.21 1.99 38.90
N ALA A 659 -34.93 0.70 38.59
CA ALA A 659 -35.75 -0.42 38.09
C ALA A 659 -36.27 -0.31 36.64
N ASP A 660 -36.14 -1.31 35.75
CA ASP A 660 -36.21 -2.76 35.96
C ASP A 660 -35.45 -3.55 34.88
N LYS A 661 -35.09 -4.80 35.23
CA LYS A 661 -34.18 -5.72 34.52
C LYS A 661 -34.81 -6.36 33.27
N THR A 662 -33.99 -6.63 32.25
CA THR A 662 -33.83 -7.99 31.69
C THR A 662 -32.45 -8.17 31.05
N VAL A 663 -31.95 -9.40 31.18
CA VAL A 663 -30.56 -9.85 31.09
C VAL A 663 -30.12 -10.08 29.63
N THR A 664 -29.01 -9.47 29.22
CA THR A 664 -28.09 -10.01 28.21
C THR A 664 -26.66 -9.92 28.74
N ILE A 665 -25.97 -11.07 28.73
CA ILE A 665 -24.55 -11.19 29.12
C ILE A 665 -23.72 -10.77 27.91
N VAL A 666 -23.19 -9.55 27.94
CA VAL A 666 -22.07 -9.11 27.10
C VAL A 666 -21.15 -8.27 27.99
N GLU A 667 -19.88 -8.66 28.04
CA GLU A 667 -18.78 -7.92 28.67
C GLU A 667 -18.80 -6.43 28.28
N PRO A 668 -18.92 -5.48 29.23
CA PRO A 668 -18.78 -4.08 28.91
C PRO A 668 -17.30 -3.69 28.94
N CYS A 669 -16.82 -3.17 27.80
CA CYS A 669 -15.61 -2.36 27.74
C CYS A 669 -15.62 -1.29 28.86
N PRO A 670 -14.47 -0.94 29.46
CA PRO A 670 -14.41 -0.03 30.59
C PRO A 670 -14.92 1.35 30.18
N THR A 671 -16.07 1.74 30.73
CA THR A 671 -16.62 3.09 30.55
C THR A 671 -15.67 4.11 31.15
N LYS A 672 -15.60 5.32 30.57
CA LYS A 672 -14.73 6.42 31.02
C LYS A 672 -14.83 6.71 32.53
N ALA A 673 -15.96 6.37 33.16
CA ALA A 673 -16.17 6.47 34.60
C ALA A 673 -15.33 5.45 35.42
N SER A 674 -15.18 4.20 34.95
CA SER A 674 -14.40 3.16 35.63
C SER A 674 -12.92 3.49 35.69
N VAL A 675 -12.36 4.07 34.62
CA VAL A 675 -10.97 4.53 34.54
C VAL A 675 -10.74 5.74 35.44
N LEU A 676 -11.70 6.66 35.52
CA LEU A 676 -11.61 7.81 36.42
C LEU A 676 -11.68 7.40 37.90
N ILE A 677 -12.54 6.45 38.26
CA ILE A 677 -12.62 5.93 39.63
C ILE A 677 -11.34 5.18 40.01
N LEU A 678 -10.76 4.38 39.10
CA LEU A 678 -9.46 3.74 39.30
C LEU A 678 -8.32 4.75 39.45
N GLY A 679 -8.35 5.82 38.65
CA GLY A 679 -7.39 6.92 38.77
C GLY A 679 -7.47 7.65 40.11
N VAL A 680 -8.69 7.97 40.57
CA VAL A 680 -8.91 8.66 41.85
C VAL A 680 -8.55 7.75 43.04
N THR A 681 -8.88 6.46 42.98
CA THR A 681 -8.54 5.50 44.04
C THR A 681 -7.03 5.27 44.13
N CYS A 682 -6.32 5.15 43.01
CA CYS A 682 -4.85 5.10 43.00
C CYS A 682 -4.23 6.38 43.56
N ALA A 683 -4.74 7.56 43.19
CA ALA A 683 -4.23 8.84 43.71
C ALA A 683 -4.42 8.96 45.23
N LEU A 684 -5.57 8.53 45.76
CA LEU A 684 -5.82 8.51 47.20
C LEU A 684 -4.90 7.54 47.95
N LEU A 685 -4.64 6.35 47.40
CA LEU A 685 -3.71 5.39 48.00
C LEU A 685 -2.28 5.92 48.04
N VAL A 686 -1.83 6.60 46.99
CA VAL A 686 -0.51 7.25 46.97
C VAL A 686 -0.42 8.36 48.01
N LEU A 687 -1.47 9.18 48.18
CA LEU A 687 -1.50 10.21 49.23
C LEU A 687 -1.47 9.63 50.64
N ILE A 688 -2.17 8.51 50.87
CA ILE A 688 -2.12 7.78 52.16
C ILE A 688 -0.72 7.20 52.39
N TYR A 689 -0.07 6.68 51.34
CA TYR A 689 1.29 6.15 51.45
C TYR A 689 2.32 7.25 51.77
N ILE A 690 2.23 8.41 51.11
CA ILE A 690 3.12 9.55 51.39
C ILE A 690 2.90 10.09 52.80
N SER A 691 1.65 10.22 53.24
CA SER A 691 1.34 10.71 54.59
C SER A 691 1.76 9.73 55.69
N THR A 692 1.63 8.43 55.48
CA THR A 692 2.14 7.42 56.42
C THR A 692 3.67 7.42 56.51
N ILE A 693 4.37 7.57 55.38
CA ILE A 693 5.83 7.77 55.35
C ILE A 693 6.21 9.04 56.11
N PHE A 694 5.52 10.15 55.87
CA PHE A 694 5.78 11.41 56.55
C PHE A 694 5.58 11.29 58.07
N CYS A 695 4.48 10.67 58.51
CA CYS A 695 4.22 10.37 59.91
C CYS A 695 5.29 9.45 60.53
N TYR A 696 5.78 8.45 59.79
CA TYR A 696 6.86 7.57 60.23
C TYR A 696 8.18 8.34 60.44
N TYR A 697 8.55 9.20 59.47
CA TYR A 697 9.75 10.02 59.58
C TYR A 697 9.64 11.06 60.70
N MET A 698 8.47 11.71 60.85
CA MET A 698 8.22 12.65 61.95
C MET A 698 8.28 11.96 63.31
N LYS A 699 7.71 10.76 63.45
CA LYS A 699 7.79 9.96 64.69
C LYS A 699 9.22 9.52 65.01
N LYS A 700 10.02 9.20 63.99
CA LYS A 700 11.45 8.88 64.12
C LYS A 700 12.30 10.11 64.45
N TRP A 701 11.88 11.30 64.04
CA TRP A 701 12.54 12.57 64.37
C TRP A 701 12.19 13.06 65.78
N LEU A 702 10.94 12.84 66.22
CA LEU A 702 10.43 13.22 67.54
C LEU A 702 10.77 12.23 68.66
N SER A 703 11.43 11.10 68.36
CA SER A 703 11.97 10.19 69.37
C SER A 703 13.45 10.54 69.63
N PRO A 704 13.75 11.37 70.65
CA PRO A 704 15.13 11.72 70.96
C PRO A 704 15.90 10.45 71.32
N ARG A 705 17.04 10.24 70.65
CA ARG A 705 18.03 9.22 71.03
C ARG A 705 18.39 9.46 72.50
N LYS A 706 17.92 8.58 73.39
CA LYS A 706 18.49 8.45 74.73
C LYS A 706 19.95 8.01 74.55
N MET A 707 20.84 8.99 74.68
CA MET A 707 22.22 8.75 75.08
C MET A 707 22.23 8.07 76.45
N MET A 708 23.12 7.10 76.61
CA MET A 708 23.99 6.84 77.77
C MET A 708 24.26 5.33 77.92
N PRO A 709 25.37 4.93 78.54
CA PRO A 709 26.69 5.56 78.67
C PRO A 709 27.77 4.87 77.81
#